data_AF-A0A952R8C9-F1
#
_entry.id   AF-A0A952R8C9-F1
#
_cell.length_a   1.000
_cell.length_b   1.000
_cell.length_c   1.000
_cell.angle_alpha   90.00
_cell.angle_beta   90.00
_cell.angle_gamma   90.00
#
_symmetry.space_group_name_H-M   'P 1'
#
loop_
_entity.id
_entity.type
_entity.pdbx_description
1 polymer ?
#
loop_
_entity_poly.entity_id
_entity_poly.type
_entity_poly.pdbx_seq_one_letter_code
_entity_poly.pdbx_strand_id
1 'polypeptide(L)'
;MGWGFSGGFTSGWAAAWLLFGALIGASPDVAKAEAPDPEPPPREVTLWVDDDDDDLDGVVDREDSALSATLGDERLTLPGEGWALRAGDARRAALWRGGRRSSADAKGTARGSGALLLQGLQPGVVGLSSQGSGLRLTARVLQAFRVELGPGDEARSAWVAPAHGSVRRTLPVEKNDPERFAVGVMGPQGQLPAELWLTSTTERGRQLDQLGPLTLKEVACPLALSGAAGAGHAEGAAGEGNAQGLACAVTEGLSLVGMLADRLHPRLGPALRVAIDGRVELDVAAEPSPARAPAELRVVGPDLGAAVPRRGVARLRVHVLRQAAGGTPAVGGSDRGAEQVMTRELADATALFAQCGVSFEVEAVRVVDPPPPSLVAFGCARGALTGGGSVAFEVEGRRLEVTLPAGLTPLAAARLAAAAARRLGFRAEISRNAAVAFAEIPSVDLLLFKKDGAPARLAPLSVDGRAQPVGRDAALGVCLGEVNLADGLSHFSDFSSGAGTLEERSLLKALMGDDPTEVDVVVIPSFAGSGRIGESFIYTDGSGLRSAVIVDHAGLRSGSQSFVLAHELGHVLLALPGHPDDFGVDDPTHLMDSDAADPSSFGPRRLTRADCQRLWRQSGGKAGLVTARRTGVPALDAAFEGASQASGPR
;
A
#
# COMPACT_ATOMS: atom_id res chain seq x y z
N MET A 1 30.57 10.67 49.99
CA MET A 1 29.56 11.55 50.62
C MET A 1 28.24 10.76 50.53
N GLY A 2 27.57 10.25 51.58
CA GLY A 2 27.45 10.69 52.98
C GLY A 2 26.51 11.91 53.07
N TRP A 3 25.49 12.03 53.93
CA TRP A 3 24.93 11.21 55.06
C TRP A 3 23.53 10.61 54.66
N GLY A 4 22.62 10.06 55.50
CA GLY A 4 22.56 9.61 56.91
C GLY A 4 21.17 9.85 57.59
N PHE A 5 20.95 9.29 58.79
CA PHE A 5 19.75 9.38 59.68
C PHE A 5 18.45 8.68 59.17
N SER A 6 17.69 7.81 59.87
CA SER A 6 17.32 7.55 61.29
C SER A 6 16.36 8.56 61.93
N GLY A 7 15.31 8.23 62.71
CA GLY A 7 14.75 6.96 63.24
C GLY A 7 13.67 7.24 64.32
N GLY A 8 13.07 6.19 64.95
CA GLY A 8 12.10 6.30 66.09
C GLY A 8 10.67 5.85 65.75
N PHE A 9 10.08 4.80 66.36
CA PHE A 9 9.47 4.70 67.72
C PHE A 9 8.36 5.76 67.95
N THR A 10 7.14 5.41 68.40
CA THR A 10 6.84 4.62 69.62
C THR A 10 5.64 3.66 69.54
N SER A 11 5.58 2.76 70.52
CA SER A 11 4.52 1.77 70.79
C SER A 11 3.48 2.26 71.81
N GLY A 12 2.33 1.58 71.93
CA GLY A 12 1.60 1.61 73.21
C GLY A 12 0.21 0.95 73.34
N TRP A 13 0.15 -0.16 74.09
CA TRP A 13 -0.92 -0.62 75.02
C TRP A 13 -2.35 -0.93 74.49
N ALA A 14 -3.15 -1.85 75.07
CA ALA A 14 -2.92 -3.07 75.89
C ALA A 14 -4.26 -3.84 76.10
N ALA A 15 -4.16 -5.16 76.41
CA ALA A 15 -5.09 -6.06 77.15
C ALA A 15 -6.64 -6.01 76.90
N ALA A 16 -7.35 -7.09 76.53
CA ALA A 16 -7.50 -8.46 77.09
C ALA A 16 -8.62 -8.61 78.17
N TRP A 17 -9.00 -9.88 78.47
CA TRP A 17 -10.09 -10.40 79.34
C TRP A 17 -11.47 -10.64 78.65
N LEU A 18 -12.22 -11.72 78.95
CA LEU A 18 -11.87 -13.13 79.29
C LEU A 18 -13.12 -14.05 79.09
N LEU A 19 -12.89 -15.37 79.05
CA LEU A 19 -13.87 -16.48 78.95
C LEU A 19 -15.08 -16.40 79.91
N PHE A 20 -16.23 -16.97 79.52
CA PHE A 20 -16.84 -18.15 80.18
C PHE A 20 -18.06 -18.73 79.42
N GLY A 21 -18.37 -20.02 79.62
CA GLY A 21 -19.73 -20.55 79.43
C GLY A 21 -19.94 -21.61 78.34
N ALA A 22 -19.59 -22.88 78.63
CA ALA A 22 -20.11 -24.02 77.89
C ALA A 22 -21.39 -24.55 78.54
N LEU A 23 -22.40 -24.91 77.75
CA LEU A 23 -23.55 -25.71 78.20
C LEU A 23 -24.07 -26.60 77.07
N ILE A 24 -24.44 -27.84 77.44
CA ILE A 24 -24.77 -28.94 76.53
C ILE A 24 -26.25 -28.91 76.17
N GLY A 25 -26.58 -29.14 74.91
CA GLY A 25 -27.96 -29.34 74.45
C GLY A 25 -28.00 -30.18 73.18
N ALA A 26 -28.35 -31.46 73.30
CA ALA A 26 -28.51 -32.37 72.16
C ALA A 26 -29.95 -32.33 71.62
N SER A 27 -30.11 -32.19 70.31
CA SER A 27 -31.36 -32.38 69.55
C SER A 27 -31.06 -32.48 68.04
N PRO A 28 -31.95 -33.08 67.23
CA PRO A 28 -31.54 -34.12 66.29
C PRO A 28 -31.15 -33.63 64.89
N ASP A 29 -30.47 -34.53 64.16
CA ASP A 29 -30.18 -34.41 62.73
C ASP A 29 -31.45 -34.20 61.89
N VAL A 30 -31.69 -32.94 61.53
CA VAL A 30 -32.43 -32.61 60.31
C VAL A 30 -31.37 -32.38 59.24
N ALA A 31 -31.33 -33.27 58.23
CA ALA A 31 -30.49 -33.10 57.07
C ALA A 31 -30.87 -31.80 56.35
N LYS A 32 -30.16 -30.72 56.68
CA LYS A 32 -30.31 -29.42 56.07
C LYS A 32 -29.75 -29.57 54.67
N ALA A 33 -30.63 -29.61 53.66
CA ALA A 33 -30.21 -29.56 52.27
C ALA A 33 -29.34 -28.32 52.10
N GLU A 34 -28.05 -28.55 51.90
CA GLU A 34 -27.07 -27.50 51.67
C GLU A 34 -27.53 -26.79 50.40
N ALA A 35 -27.85 -25.50 50.51
CA ALA A 35 -28.22 -24.72 49.35
C ALA A 35 -27.05 -24.79 48.38
N PRO A 36 -27.28 -25.09 47.08
CA PRO A 36 -26.18 -25.20 46.13
C PRO A 36 -25.36 -23.91 46.19
N ASP A 37 -24.04 -24.07 46.28
CA ASP A 37 -23.09 -22.95 46.30
C ASP A 37 -23.48 -21.94 45.21
N PRO A 38 -23.50 -20.63 45.51
CA PRO A 38 -23.90 -19.63 44.54
C PRO A 38 -23.00 -19.75 43.31
N GLU A 39 -23.61 -20.08 42.17
CA GLU A 39 -22.91 -20.30 40.90
C GLU A 39 -21.96 -19.11 40.65
N PRO A 40 -20.65 -19.36 40.41
CA PRO A 40 -19.69 -18.27 40.33
C PRO A 40 -20.12 -17.28 39.25
N PRO A 41 -19.98 -15.96 39.51
CA PRO A 41 -20.49 -14.95 38.59
C PRO A 41 -19.90 -15.18 37.20
N PRO A 42 -20.74 -15.22 36.14
CA PRO A 42 -20.29 -15.61 34.82
C PRO A 42 -19.22 -14.62 34.35
N ARG A 43 -18.11 -15.15 33.82
CA ARG A 43 -17.04 -14.29 33.29
C ARG A 43 -17.59 -13.46 32.14
N GLU A 44 -17.31 -12.17 32.16
CA GLU A 44 -17.69 -11.25 31.09
C GLU A 44 -16.64 -11.26 29.97
N VAL A 45 -17.10 -11.41 28.73
CA VAL A 45 -16.26 -11.28 27.53
C VAL A 45 -16.96 -10.39 26.51
N THR A 46 -16.21 -9.49 25.89
CA THR A 46 -16.68 -8.66 24.78
C THR A 46 -16.49 -9.41 23.46
N LEU A 47 -17.52 -9.41 22.62
CA LEU A 47 -17.45 -9.84 21.23
C LEU A 47 -17.79 -8.66 20.34
N TRP A 48 -17.21 -8.62 19.16
CA TRP A 48 -17.68 -7.75 18.09
C TRP A 48 -18.70 -8.47 17.22
N VAL A 49 -19.42 -7.70 16.42
CA VAL A 49 -20.42 -8.17 15.49
C VAL A 49 -19.89 -7.93 14.10
N ASP A 50 -19.75 -9.03 13.38
CA ASP A 50 -19.44 -9.13 11.97
C ASP A 50 -20.61 -8.48 11.18
N ASP A 51 -20.33 -7.30 10.62
CA ASP A 51 -21.27 -6.43 9.90
C ASP A 51 -20.53 -5.56 8.87
N ASP A 52 -19.37 -6.02 8.41
CA ASP A 52 -18.55 -5.38 7.38
C ASP A 52 -18.55 -6.17 6.06
N ASP A 53 -17.81 -5.66 5.08
CA ASP A 53 -17.65 -6.18 3.71
C ASP A 53 -16.16 -6.54 3.61
N ASP A 54 -15.80 -7.59 4.35
CA ASP A 54 -14.43 -7.95 4.63
C ASP A 54 -13.78 -8.74 3.47
N ASP A 55 -14.57 -9.36 2.60
CA ASP A 55 -14.12 -9.98 1.35
C ASP A 55 -14.06 -8.99 0.16
N LEU A 56 -14.69 -7.81 0.30
CA LEU A 56 -14.70 -6.66 -0.61
C LEU A 56 -15.50 -6.88 -1.90
N ASP A 57 -16.53 -7.73 -1.87
CA ASP A 57 -17.47 -7.89 -2.98
C ASP A 57 -18.48 -6.72 -3.11
N GLY A 58 -18.60 -5.91 -2.04
CA GLY A 58 -19.49 -4.75 -1.95
C GLY A 58 -20.84 -5.04 -1.30
N VAL A 59 -21.04 -6.24 -0.74
CA VAL A 59 -22.25 -6.68 -0.04
C VAL A 59 -21.93 -6.94 1.43
N VAL A 60 -22.60 -6.22 2.33
CA VAL A 60 -22.59 -6.56 3.76
C VAL A 60 -23.56 -7.74 3.97
N ASP A 61 -23.07 -8.97 3.76
CA ASP A 61 -23.89 -10.19 3.84
C ASP A 61 -23.72 -10.99 5.15
N ARG A 62 -22.59 -10.80 5.87
CA ARG A 62 -22.20 -11.58 7.06
C ARG A 62 -21.98 -13.08 6.77
N GLU A 63 -21.67 -13.43 5.52
CA GLU A 63 -21.50 -14.80 5.04
C GLU A 63 -20.04 -15.12 4.65
N ASP A 64 -19.14 -15.08 5.63
CA ASP A 64 -17.78 -15.63 5.53
C ASP A 64 -17.82 -17.14 5.15
N SER A 65 -17.82 -17.42 3.84
CA SER A 65 -18.15 -18.73 3.28
C SER A 65 -17.07 -19.80 3.52
N ALA A 66 -15.87 -19.37 3.91
CA ALA A 66 -14.80 -20.23 4.39
C ALA A 66 -13.78 -19.44 5.24
N LEU A 67 -13.39 -20.02 6.40
CA LEU A 67 -12.33 -19.51 7.28
C LEU A 67 -11.08 -19.05 6.50
N SER A 68 -10.91 -17.74 6.32
CA SER A 68 -9.70 -17.17 5.77
C SER A 68 -8.58 -17.23 6.81
N ALA A 69 -7.59 -18.09 6.58
CA ALA A 69 -6.45 -18.28 7.47
C ALA A 69 -5.51 -17.06 7.60
N THR A 70 -5.83 -15.94 6.93
CA THR A 70 -5.08 -14.68 6.92
C THR A 70 -5.87 -13.50 7.49
N LEU A 71 -7.10 -13.70 7.95
CA LEU A 71 -7.85 -12.69 8.70
C LEU A 71 -7.71 -12.91 10.21
N GLY A 72 -7.71 -11.83 10.99
CA GLY A 72 -7.89 -11.94 12.44
C GLY A 72 -9.28 -12.50 12.69
N ASP A 73 -9.36 -13.68 13.31
CA ASP A 73 -10.65 -14.32 13.55
C ASP A 73 -11.41 -13.50 14.59
N GLU A 74 -12.45 -12.75 14.17
CA GLU A 74 -13.36 -12.01 15.06
C GLU A 74 -14.07 -12.94 16.07
N ARG A 75 -13.86 -14.25 15.91
CA ARG A 75 -14.49 -15.32 16.65
C ARG A 75 -13.65 -15.70 17.87
N LEU A 76 -14.28 -15.67 19.04
CA LEU A 76 -13.66 -16.14 20.28
C LEU A 76 -13.55 -17.67 20.29
N THR A 77 -12.34 -18.19 20.51
CA THR A 77 -12.15 -19.63 20.79
C THR A 77 -12.65 -19.95 22.20
N LEU A 78 -13.67 -20.79 22.29
CA LEU A 78 -14.26 -21.26 23.55
C LEU A 78 -13.52 -22.51 24.07
N PRO A 79 -13.14 -22.55 25.37
CA PRO A 79 -12.48 -23.72 25.96
C PRO A 79 -13.48 -24.85 26.22
N GLY A 80 -13.15 -26.07 25.81
CA GLY A 80 -13.91 -27.28 26.11
C GLY A 80 -15.13 -27.53 25.20
N GLU A 81 -15.96 -28.48 25.60
CA GLU A 81 -17.16 -28.92 24.85
C GLU A 81 -18.46 -28.54 25.58
N GLY A 82 -19.61 -28.78 24.94
CA GLY A 82 -20.93 -28.71 25.59
C GLY A 82 -21.55 -27.32 25.69
N TRP A 83 -20.89 -26.27 25.18
CA TRP A 83 -21.45 -24.91 25.14
C TRP A 83 -22.77 -24.83 24.39
N ALA A 84 -23.71 -24.11 24.99
CA ALA A 84 -25.04 -23.82 24.48
C ALA A 84 -25.33 -22.32 24.58
N LEU A 85 -25.89 -21.74 23.51
CA LEU A 85 -26.52 -20.41 23.56
C LEU A 85 -27.83 -20.49 24.36
N ARG A 86 -28.13 -19.45 25.16
CA ARG A 86 -29.44 -19.34 25.82
C ARG A 86 -30.56 -19.20 24.79
N ALA A 87 -31.75 -19.66 25.16
CA ALA A 87 -32.93 -19.58 24.30
C ALA A 87 -33.25 -18.12 23.94
N GLY A 88 -33.23 -17.81 22.65
CA GLY A 88 -33.41 -16.45 22.10
C GLY A 88 -32.13 -15.84 21.51
N ASP A 89 -30.95 -16.22 21.99
CA ASP A 89 -29.68 -15.57 21.63
C ASP A 89 -29.11 -16.04 20.28
N ALA A 90 -29.67 -17.07 19.65
CA ALA A 90 -29.26 -17.57 18.33
C ALA A 90 -29.45 -16.57 17.16
N ARG A 91 -30.12 -15.43 17.40
CA ARG A 91 -30.17 -14.29 16.47
C ARG A 91 -29.00 -13.31 16.65
N ARG A 92 -28.31 -13.37 17.79
CA ARG A 92 -27.26 -12.43 18.22
C ARG A 92 -25.85 -13.01 18.20
N ALA A 93 -25.71 -14.35 18.19
CA ALA A 93 -24.43 -15.03 18.07
C ALA A 93 -24.55 -16.37 17.34
N ALA A 94 -23.45 -16.80 16.73
CA ALA A 94 -23.29 -18.12 16.11
C ALA A 94 -22.13 -18.90 16.74
N LEU A 95 -22.34 -20.20 16.93
CA LEU A 95 -21.27 -21.15 17.26
C LEU A 95 -20.79 -21.85 15.98
N TRP A 96 -19.48 -22.02 15.86
CA TRP A 96 -18.80 -22.58 14.70
C TRP A 96 -17.84 -23.69 15.11
N ARG A 97 -17.83 -24.81 14.38
CA ARG A 97 -16.94 -25.95 14.65
C ARG A 97 -16.41 -26.50 13.32
N GLY A 98 -15.09 -26.51 13.15
CA GLY A 98 -14.44 -27.02 11.94
C GLY A 98 -14.90 -26.32 10.65
N GLY A 99 -14.99 -24.98 10.67
CA GLY A 99 -15.45 -24.18 9.53
C GLY A 99 -16.95 -24.29 9.21
N ARG A 100 -17.76 -24.94 10.05
CA ARG A 100 -19.21 -25.04 9.87
C ARG A 100 -19.95 -24.40 11.03
N ARG A 101 -20.90 -23.53 10.73
CA ARG A 101 -21.87 -23.00 11.69
C ARG A 101 -22.70 -24.16 12.24
N SER A 102 -22.84 -24.27 13.56
CA SER A 102 -23.69 -25.29 14.17
C SER A 102 -25.14 -25.02 13.76
N SER A 103 -25.81 -26.00 13.15
CA SER A 103 -27.21 -25.86 12.72
C SER A 103 -28.09 -25.49 13.90
N ALA A 104 -29.00 -24.53 13.68
CA ALA A 104 -29.85 -23.95 14.70
C ALA A 104 -31.01 -24.87 15.11
N ASP A 105 -30.68 -26.06 15.60
CA ASP A 105 -31.59 -26.80 16.48
C ASP A 105 -31.90 -25.88 17.68
N ALA A 106 -33.14 -25.86 18.15
CA ALA A 106 -33.66 -24.88 19.13
C ALA A 106 -33.01 -24.88 20.54
N LYS A 107 -31.87 -25.56 20.69
CA LYS A 107 -31.01 -25.64 21.89
C LYS A 107 -29.57 -25.17 21.64
N GLY A 108 -29.22 -24.69 20.44
CA GLY A 108 -27.96 -23.99 20.14
C GLY A 108 -26.68 -24.67 20.65
N THR A 109 -26.59 -26.01 20.55
CA THR A 109 -25.55 -26.83 21.21
C THR A 109 -24.56 -27.42 20.21
N ALA A 110 -23.28 -27.04 20.32
CA ALA A 110 -22.24 -27.51 19.40
C ALA A 110 -21.50 -28.77 19.92
N ARG A 111 -21.98 -29.96 19.53
CA ARG A 111 -21.36 -31.26 19.89
C ARG A 111 -20.29 -31.70 18.88
N GLY A 112 -19.31 -32.48 19.34
CA GLY A 112 -18.26 -33.08 18.50
C GLY A 112 -16.86 -32.50 18.76
N SER A 113 -15.83 -33.19 18.26
CA SER A 113 -14.42 -32.85 18.46
C SER A 113 -13.95 -31.66 17.61
N GLY A 114 -13.11 -30.79 18.17
CA GLY A 114 -12.44 -29.68 17.47
C GLY A 114 -12.48 -28.38 18.26
N ALA A 115 -11.82 -27.33 17.77
CA ALA A 115 -11.99 -25.98 18.32
C ALA A 115 -13.44 -25.51 18.12
N LEU A 116 -13.99 -24.86 19.14
CA LEU A 116 -15.30 -24.21 19.08
C LEU A 116 -15.07 -22.70 19.02
N LEU A 117 -15.55 -22.08 17.96
CA LEU A 117 -15.45 -20.65 17.71
C LEU A 117 -16.82 -20.00 17.90
N LEU A 118 -16.84 -18.72 18.26
CA LEU A 118 -18.05 -17.97 18.59
C LEU A 118 -18.00 -16.57 17.96
N GLN A 119 -18.99 -16.27 17.13
CA GLN A 119 -19.13 -15.02 16.36
C GLN A 119 -20.33 -14.21 16.86
N GLY A 120 -20.21 -12.88 16.96
CA GLY A 120 -21.35 -11.99 17.16
C GLY A 120 -22.09 -11.71 15.85
N LEU A 121 -23.42 -11.59 15.90
CA LEU A 121 -24.28 -11.33 14.73
C LEU A 121 -25.19 -10.09 14.90
N GLN A 122 -25.47 -9.69 16.14
CA GLN A 122 -26.26 -8.51 16.48
C GLN A 122 -25.84 -7.97 17.86
N PRO A 123 -25.94 -6.65 18.10
CA PRO A 123 -25.55 -6.06 19.37
C PRO A 123 -26.49 -6.49 20.50
N GLY A 124 -25.93 -6.75 21.68
CA GLY A 124 -26.67 -7.11 22.87
C GLY A 124 -25.92 -8.03 23.82
N VAL A 125 -26.55 -8.35 24.95
CA VAL A 125 -26.05 -9.39 25.86
C VAL A 125 -26.46 -10.75 25.32
N VAL A 126 -25.52 -11.70 25.32
CA VAL A 126 -25.68 -13.12 24.97
C VAL A 126 -25.26 -13.98 26.17
N GLY A 127 -26.08 -14.96 26.52
CA GLY A 127 -25.72 -15.96 27.53
C GLY A 127 -25.22 -17.25 26.91
N LEU A 128 -24.08 -17.74 27.42
CA LEU A 128 -23.57 -19.07 27.15
C LEU A 128 -23.57 -19.91 28.44
N SER A 129 -23.82 -21.20 28.29
CA SER A 129 -23.68 -22.18 29.38
C SER A 129 -23.03 -23.46 28.88
N SER A 130 -22.06 -23.98 29.62
CA SER A 130 -21.64 -25.38 29.59
C SER A 130 -21.79 -25.98 30.98
N GLN A 131 -21.59 -27.29 31.14
CA GLN A 131 -21.87 -28.03 32.38
C GLN A 131 -21.08 -27.45 33.58
N GLY A 132 -21.78 -26.75 34.48
CA GLY A 132 -21.18 -26.11 35.67
C GLY A 132 -20.40 -24.83 35.38
N SER A 133 -20.60 -24.17 34.23
CA SER A 133 -19.96 -22.89 33.91
C SER A 133 -20.81 -22.00 33.00
N GLY A 134 -21.23 -20.86 33.53
CA GLY A 134 -21.83 -19.76 32.77
C GLY A 134 -20.80 -18.79 32.20
N LEU A 135 -20.98 -18.37 30.96
CA LEU A 135 -20.34 -17.20 30.37
C LEU A 135 -21.41 -16.16 30.06
N ARG A 136 -21.11 -14.90 30.38
CA ARG A 136 -21.94 -13.76 29.99
C ARG A 136 -21.15 -12.98 28.97
N LEU A 137 -21.75 -12.76 27.81
CA LEU A 137 -21.10 -12.12 26.70
C LEU A 137 -21.82 -10.82 26.40
N THR A 138 -21.05 -9.78 26.13
CA THR A 138 -21.60 -8.54 25.59
C THR A 138 -21.10 -8.42 24.16
N ALA A 139 -21.99 -8.78 23.23
CA ALA A 139 -21.79 -8.50 21.81
C ALA A 139 -22.03 -7.01 21.57
N ARG A 140 -21.03 -6.33 21.00
CA ARG A 140 -21.08 -4.93 20.60
C ARG A 140 -20.94 -4.87 19.08
N VAL A 141 -21.62 -3.95 18.42
CA VAL A 141 -21.28 -3.58 17.05
C VAL A 141 -20.20 -2.50 17.13
N LEU A 142 -19.13 -2.69 16.37
CA LEU A 142 -18.23 -1.61 16.00
C LEU A 142 -18.48 -1.28 14.52
N GLN A 143 -18.53 0.00 14.19
CA GLN A 143 -18.57 0.45 12.81
C GLN A 143 -17.77 1.76 12.68
N ALA A 144 -17.21 1.98 11.49
CA ALA A 144 -16.59 3.24 11.10
C ALA A 144 -17.59 4.09 10.29
N PHE A 145 -17.61 5.40 10.52
CA PHE A 145 -18.60 6.32 9.96
C PHE A 145 -17.95 7.53 9.32
N ARG A 146 -18.45 7.98 8.17
CA ARG A 146 -18.16 9.33 7.70
C ARG A 146 -18.77 10.36 8.68
N VAL A 147 -18.02 11.40 9.03
CA VAL A 147 -18.55 12.52 9.83
C VAL A 147 -19.10 13.59 8.90
N GLU A 148 -20.43 13.66 8.76
CA GLU A 148 -21.09 14.79 8.13
C GLU A 148 -21.43 15.85 9.19
N LEU A 149 -20.67 16.94 9.20
CA LEU A 149 -20.95 18.12 10.03
C LEU A 149 -22.07 18.94 9.39
N GLY A 150 -23.18 19.09 10.11
CA GLY A 150 -24.28 19.96 9.71
C GLY A 150 -23.96 21.45 9.95
N PRO A 151 -24.73 22.37 9.35
CA PRO A 151 -24.63 23.79 9.68
C PRO A 151 -25.01 24.02 11.16
N GLY A 152 -24.04 24.40 11.99
CA GLY A 152 -24.22 24.67 13.42
C GLY A 152 -23.48 23.72 14.38
N ASP A 153 -22.47 22.98 13.90
CA ASP A 153 -21.71 21.95 14.65
C ASP A 153 -22.54 20.75 15.14
N GLU A 154 -23.83 20.68 14.78
CA GLU A 154 -24.64 19.47 14.95
C GLU A 154 -24.23 18.41 13.91
N ALA A 155 -23.61 17.32 14.39
CA ALA A 155 -23.27 16.17 13.57
C ALA A 155 -24.55 15.43 13.13
N ARG A 156 -25.00 15.69 11.89
CA ARG A 156 -26.08 14.93 11.26
C ARG A 156 -25.50 13.62 10.75
N SER A 157 -25.46 12.63 11.64
CA SER A 157 -24.96 11.30 11.33
C SER A 157 -25.89 10.58 10.34
N ALA A 158 -25.59 10.74 9.05
CA ALA A 158 -25.99 9.77 8.04
C ALA A 158 -25.11 8.52 8.25
N TRP A 159 -25.70 7.45 8.80
CA TRP A 159 -25.02 6.16 8.98
C TRP A 159 -24.89 5.48 7.62
N VAL A 160 -23.92 5.95 6.83
CA VAL A 160 -23.52 5.38 5.55
C VAL A 160 -22.27 4.55 5.81
N ALA A 161 -22.40 3.23 5.75
CA ALA A 161 -21.27 2.32 5.84
C ALA A 161 -20.30 2.60 4.67
N PRO A 162 -19.02 2.77 5.00
CA PRO A 162 -18.01 1.90 4.39
C PRO A 162 -17.41 0.99 5.47
N ALA A 163 -17.30 -0.30 5.13
CA ALA A 163 -16.54 -1.33 5.85
C ALA A 163 -15.02 -1.08 5.93
N HIS A 164 -14.56 0.14 5.67
CA HIS A 164 -13.16 0.45 5.44
C HIS A 164 -12.84 1.91 5.72
N GLY A 165 -11.61 2.15 6.18
CA GLY A 165 -11.06 3.49 6.30
C GLY A 165 -10.33 3.92 5.03
N SER A 166 -10.66 5.11 4.51
CA SER A 166 -9.99 5.70 3.34
C SER A 166 -8.78 6.56 3.74
N VAL A 167 -7.66 6.41 3.05
CA VAL A 167 -6.51 7.32 3.20
C VAL A 167 -6.85 8.72 2.69
N ARG A 168 -6.59 9.72 3.53
CA ARG A 168 -6.83 11.14 3.29
C ARG A 168 -5.86 11.75 2.28
N ARG A 169 -6.36 12.71 1.48
CA ARG A 169 -5.61 13.49 0.47
C ARG A 169 -5.55 14.98 0.79
N THR A 170 -6.64 15.59 1.26
CA THR A 170 -6.71 17.06 1.41
C THR A 170 -6.11 17.54 2.73
N LEU A 171 -5.58 18.77 2.77
CA LEU A 171 -5.29 19.44 4.05
C LEU A 171 -6.61 19.89 4.73
N PRO A 172 -6.63 20.09 6.06
CA PRO A 172 -7.85 20.30 6.87
C PRO A 172 -8.46 21.71 6.74
N VAL A 173 -8.56 22.23 5.51
CA VAL A 173 -9.09 23.57 5.22
C VAL A 173 -10.57 23.53 4.83
N GLU A 174 -11.07 22.36 4.41
CA GLU A 174 -12.47 22.17 4.01
C GLU A 174 -13.35 21.81 5.21
N LYS A 175 -14.43 22.57 5.43
CA LYS A 175 -15.39 22.32 6.53
C LYS A 175 -16.15 21.00 6.38
N ASN A 176 -16.34 20.54 5.14
CA ASN A 176 -17.04 19.31 4.79
C ASN A 176 -16.05 18.32 4.19
N ASP A 177 -15.26 17.70 5.05
CA ASP A 177 -14.18 16.79 4.66
C ASP A 177 -14.69 15.34 4.54
N PRO A 178 -14.85 14.80 3.32
CA PRO A 178 -15.45 13.48 3.10
C PRO A 178 -14.52 12.32 3.48
N GLU A 179 -13.25 12.61 3.76
CA GLU A 179 -12.19 11.67 4.13
C GLU A 179 -11.94 11.65 5.65
N ARG A 180 -12.68 12.47 6.43
CA ARG A 180 -12.73 12.42 7.90
C ARG A 180 -13.82 11.46 8.37
N PHE A 181 -13.45 10.56 9.27
CA PHE A 181 -14.32 9.49 9.78
C PHE A 181 -14.31 9.44 11.31
N ALA A 182 -15.39 9.04 11.95
CA ALA A 182 -15.42 8.73 13.38
C ALA A 182 -15.58 7.22 13.54
N VAL A 183 -15.00 6.68 14.61
CA VAL A 183 -15.34 5.33 15.07
C VAL A 183 -16.52 5.46 16.02
N GLY A 184 -17.48 4.54 15.96
CA GLY A 184 -18.46 4.43 17.03
C GLY A 184 -18.78 3.00 17.41
N VAL A 185 -19.32 2.91 18.62
CA VAL A 185 -19.61 1.67 19.34
C VAL A 185 -21.09 1.67 19.66
N MET A 186 -21.78 0.60 19.27
CA MET A 186 -23.15 0.32 19.69
C MET A 186 -23.16 -0.92 20.57
N GLY A 187 -23.85 -0.83 21.71
CA GLY A 187 -23.89 -1.92 22.69
C GLY A 187 -24.97 -1.70 23.73
N PRO A 188 -25.07 -2.58 24.76
CA PRO A 188 -26.05 -2.41 25.82
C PRO A 188 -25.88 -1.09 26.57
N GLN A 189 -26.99 -0.46 26.94
CA GLN A 189 -27.00 0.79 27.70
C GLN A 189 -26.23 0.62 29.03
N GLY A 190 -25.37 1.59 29.34
CA GLY A 190 -24.48 1.53 30.52
C GLY A 190 -23.31 0.54 30.40
N GLN A 191 -23.12 -0.11 29.24
CA GLN A 191 -21.99 -1.03 28.97
C GLN A 191 -21.13 -0.58 27.77
N LEU A 192 -21.19 0.69 27.37
CA LEU A 192 -20.26 1.24 26.39
C LEU A 192 -18.90 1.52 27.06
N PRO A 193 -17.77 1.35 26.33
CA PRO A 193 -16.48 1.83 26.80
C PRO A 193 -16.45 3.37 26.82
N ALA A 194 -15.65 3.95 27.71
CA ALA A 194 -15.45 5.40 27.76
C ALA A 194 -14.38 5.88 26.76
N GLU A 195 -13.43 5.01 26.43
CA GLU A 195 -12.26 5.30 25.61
C GLU A 195 -11.97 4.15 24.63
N LEU A 196 -11.32 4.47 23.51
CA LEU A 196 -10.79 3.52 22.52
C LEU A 196 -9.31 3.75 22.26
N TRP A 197 -8.63 2.67 21.84
CA TRP A 197 -7.31 2.72 21.20
C TRP A 197 -7.42 2.13 19.80
N LEU A 198 -6.76 2.78 18.84
CA LEU A 198 -6.58 2.30 17.48
C LEU A 198 -5.13 1.91 17.26
N THR A 199 -4.89 0.71 16.75
CA THR A 199 -3.56 0.22 16.38
C THR A 199 -3.55 -0.06 14.88
N SER A 200 -2.69 0.58 14.11
CA SER A 200 -2.58 0.29 12.67
C SER A 200 -1.49 -0.73 12.39
N THR A 201 -1.74 -1.64 11.45
CA THR A 201 -0.79 -2.67 11.00
C THR A 201 -0.68 -2.70 9.47
N THR A 202 0.45 -3.19 8.96
CA THR A 202 0.59 -3.53 7.52
C THR A 202 -0.21 -4.80 7.19
N GLU A 203 -0.39 -5.10 5.89
CA GLU A 203 -0.89 -6.40 5.41
C GLU A 203 -0.23 -7.61 6.11
N ARG A 204 1.06 -7.50 6.45
CA ARG A 204 1.87 -8.52 7.13
C ARG A 204 1.82 -8.45 8.68
N GLY A 205 0.85 -7.75 9.25
CA GLY A 205 0.65 -7.63 10.71
C GLY A 205 1.72 -6.81 11.45
N ARG A 206 2.59 -6.05 10.75
CA ARG A 206 3.58 -5.21 11.42
C ARG A 206 2.92 -3.89 11.84
N GLN A 207 2.90 -3.59 13.13
CA GLN A 207 2.42 -2.31 13.66
C GLN A 207 3.10 -1.10 12.99
N LEU A 208 2.30 -0.11 12.63
CA LEU A 208 2.69 1.14 11.97
C LEU A 208 2.56 2.35 12.90
N ASP A 209 1.48 2.43 13.66
CA ASP A 209 1.14 3.57 14.54
C ASP A 209 0.13 3.15 15.62
N GLN A 210 -0.11 4.02 16.58
CA GLN A 210 -1.17 3.88 17.57
C GLN A 210 -1.79 5.26 17.89
N LEU A 211 -3.11 5.27 18.11
CA LEU A 211 -3.86 6.46 18.47
C LEU A 211 -4.82 6.16 19.63
N GLY A 212 -4.62 6.83 20.76
CA GLY A 212 -5.51 6.75 21.91
C GLY A 212 -4.88 7.32 23.20
N PRO A 213 -5.65 7.42 24.29
CA PRO A 213 -7.09 7.11 24.37
C PRO A 213 -7.94 8.13 23.59
N LEU A 214 -8.93 7.62 22.85
CA LEU A 214 -9.94 8.40 22.15
C LEU A 214 -11.25 8.39 22.95
N THR A 215 -11.67 9.54 23.47
CA THR A 215 -12.91 9.66 24.25
C THR A 215 -14.14 9.41 23.37
N LEU A 216 -15.02 8.53 23.83
CA LEU A 216 -16.34 8.31 23.23
C LEU A 216 -17.40 9.25 23.84
N LYS A 217 -18.24 9.83 22.99
CA LYS A 217 -19.39 10.66 23.37
C LYS A 217 -20.68 9.94 22.99
N GLU A 218 -21.60 9.79 23.95
CA GLU A 218 -22.89 9.15 23.73
C GLU A 218 -23.74 9.98 22.74
N VAL A 219 -24.39 9.30 21.81
CA VAL A 219 -25.23 9.86 20.74
C VAL A 219 -26.49 9.00 20.55
N ALA A 220 -27.52 9.57 19.92
CA ALA A 220 -28.72 8.82 19.57
C ALA A 220 -28.38 7.69 18.58
N CYS A 221 -28.90 6.49 18.85
CA CYS A 221 -28.73 5.36 17.93
C CYS A 221 -29.58 5.53 16.66
N PRO A 222 -29.10 5.07 15.49
CA PRO A 222 -29.83 5.12 14.23
C PRO A 222 -30.95 4.07 14.21
N LEU A 223 -32.05 4.41 13.56
CA LEU A 223 -33.16 3.47 13.38
C LEU A 223 -32.80 2.32 12.41
N ALA A 224 -31.90 2.53 11.45
CA ALA A 224 -31.57 1.55 10.40
C ALA A 224 -30.99 0.23 10.94
N LEU A 225 -30.11 0.30 11.95
CA LEU A 225 -29.44 -0.88 12.54
C LEU A 225 -30.27 -1.58 13.63
N SER A 226 -31.44 -1.02 14.00
CA SER A 226 -32.33 -1.61 15.01
C SER A 226 -33.05 -2.90 14.56
N GLY A 227 -32.73 -3.43 13.37
CA GLY A 227 -33.38 -4.60 12.78
C GLY A 227 -34.75 -4.33 12.14
N ALA A 228 -35.15 -3.06 12.03
CA ALA A 228 -36.45 -2.65 11.47
C ALA A 228 -36.51 -2.62 9.93
N ALA A 229 -35.40 -2.88 9.23
CA ALA A 229 -35.26 -2.79 7.76
C ALA A 229 -36.02 -3.88 6.95
N GLY A 230 -37.03 -4.52 7.54
CA GLY A 230 -37.89 -5.55 6.90
C GLY A 230 -39.37 -5.16 6.76
N ALA A 231 -39.78 -3.98 7.22
CA ALA A 231 -41.16 -3.49 7.11
C ALA A 231 -41.22 -2.20 6.27
N GLY A 232 -42.10 -2.20 5.26
CA GLY A 232 -42.23 -1.07 4.33
C GLY A 232 -42.68 0.24 4.99
N HIS A 233 -42.36 1.34 4.32
CA HIS A 233 -42.52 2.72 4.78
C HIS A 233 -43.82 3.04 5.55
N ALA A 234 -43.64 3.70 6.70
CA ALA A 234 -44.56 4.71 7.19
C ALA A 234 -43.74 5.95 7.60
N GLU A 235 -43.75 6.99 6.76
CA GLU A 235 -43.24 8.31 7.16
C GLU A 235 -44.14 8.88 8.24
N GLY A 236 -43.60 9.19 9.43
CA GLY A 236 -44.38 9.87 10.47
C GLY A 236 -44.15 9.44 11.92
N ALA A 237 -42.89 9.21 12.35
CA ALA A 237 -42.57 9.10 13.77
C ALA A 237 -41.13 9.56 14.07
N ALA A 238 -40.92 10.88 14.21
CA ALA A 238 -39.76 11.41 14.93
C ALA A 238 -40.01 11.24 16.44
N GLY A 239 -39.92 9.99 16.91
CA GLY A 239 -40.02 9.63 18.32
C GLY A 239 -38.70 9.06 18.82
N GLU A 240 -38.32 9.40 20.05
CA GLU A 240 -37.08 9.00 20.72
C GLU A 240 -37.00 7.47 20.87
N GLY A 241 -36.45 6.82 19.84
CA GLY A 241 -36.45 5.38 19.68
C GLY A 241 -35.08 4.75 19.90
N ASN A 242 -34.54 4.86 21.12
CA ASN A 242 -33.47 3.94 21.52
C ASN A 242 -34.00 2.50 21.37
N ALA A 243 -33.43 1.75 20.44
CA ALA A 243 -33.73 0.32 20.27
C ALA A 243 -33.57 -0.37 21.63
N GLN A 244 -34.66 -0.94 22.16
CA GLN A 244 -34.86 -1.10 23.62
C GLN A 244 -33.65 -1.74 24.33
N GLY A 245 -32.91 -0.92 25.08
CA GLY A 245 -31.73 -1.33 25.87
C GLY A 245 -30.37 -1.17 25.18
N LEU A 246 -30.28 -0.57 24.00
CA LEU A 246 -29.02 -0.19 23.34
C LEU A 246 -28.67 1.29 23.57
N ALA A 247 -27.38 1.59 23.56
CA ALA A 247 -26.80 2.92 23.50
C ALA A 247 -25.71 2.97 22.42
N CYS A 248 -25.40 4.17 21.93
CA CYS A 248 -24.41 4.42 20.90
C CYS A 248 -23.45 5.52 21.36
N ALA A 249 -22.16 5.38 21.07
CA ALA A 249 -21.20 6.45 21.30
C ALA A 249 -20.17 6.53 20.16
N VAL A 250 -19.67 7.74 19.89
CA VAL A 250 -18.74 8.03 18.78
C VAL A 250 -17.51 8.79 19.26
N THR A 251 -16.38 8.60 18.58
CA THR A 251 -15.18 9.45 18.74
C THR A 251 -15.44 10.83 18.13
N GLU A 252 -14.55 11.79 18.39
CA GLU A 252 -14.41 12.90 17.45
C GLU A 252 -13.91 12.41 16.08
N GLY A 253 -14.03 13.25 15.04
CA GLY A 253 -13.60 12.88 13.69
C GLY A 253 -12.08 12.72 13.60
N LEU A 254 -11.65 11.60 13.05
CA LEU A 254 -10.28 11.13 12.87
C LEU A 254 -9.88 11.19 11.38
N SER A 255 -8.58 11.15 11.10
CA SER A 255 -8.03 11.00 9.73
C SER A 255 -7.13 9.78 9.63
N LEU A 256 -7.30 8.96 8.58
CA LEU A 256 -6.28 7.98 8.18
C LEU A 256 -5.29 8.63 7.21
N VAL A 257 -3.99 8.52 7.48
CA VAL A 257 -2.95 9.19 6.68
C VAL A 257 -1.84 8.23 6.29
N GLY A 258 -1.24 8.40 5.12
CA GLY A 258 -0.10 7.58 4.71
C GLY A 258 1.21 8.02 5.39
N MET A 259 1.45 9.33 5.47
CA MET A 259 2.76 9.88 5.85
C MET A 259 2.84 10.30 7.31
N LEU A 260 4.05 10.25 7.87
CA LEU A 260 4.33 10.74 9.23
C LEU A 260 4.16 12.26 9.36
N ALA A 261 4.50 13.02 8.31
CA ALA A 261 4.32 14.48 8.28
C ALA A 261 2.83 14.87 8.44
N ASP A 262 1.92 14.11 7.84
CA ASP A 262 0.47 14.29 8.01
C ASP A 262 0.05 13.93 9.45
N ARG A 263 0.52 12.80 9.97
CA ARG A 263 0.24 12.30 11.32
C ARG A 263 0.64 13.30 12.44
N LEU A 264 1.61 14.17 12.16
CA LEU A 264 2.12 15.21 13.05
C LEU A 264 1.58 16.62 12.75
N HIS A 265 0.76 16.80 11.71
CA HIS A 265 0.34 18.12 11.27
C HIS A 265 -0.68 18.76 12.24
N PRO A 266 -0.41 19.94 12.82
CA PRO A 266 -1.16 20.45 13.98
C PRO A 266 -2.62 20.80 13.69
N ARG A 267 -3.00 20.96 12.42
CA ARG A 267 -4.39 21.24 12.02
C ARG A 267 -5.23 19.99 11.71
N LEU A 268 -4.64 18.79 11.62
CA LEU A 268 -5.37 17.59 11.20
C LEU A 268 -6.24 16.97 12.31
N GLY A 269 -6.08 17.40 13.57
CA GLY A 269 -6.72 16.76 14.71
C GLY A 269 -6.14 15.36 14.96
N PRO A 270 -6.90 14.43 15.55
CA PRO A 270 -6.46 13.05 15.69
C PRO A 270 -6.29 12.39 14.32
N ALA A 271 -5.08 11.90 14.06
CA ALA A 271 -4.76 11.15 12.86
C ALA A 271 -4.06 9.84 13.23
N LEU A 272 -4.20 8.81 12.40
CA LEU A 272 -3.53 7.53 12.54
C LEU A 272 -2.80 7.22 11.23
N ARG A 273 -1.49 6.94 11.29
CA ARG A 273 -0.73 6.54 10.12
C ARG A 273 -1.07 5.10 9.73
N VAL A 274 -1.36 4.86 8.45
CA VAL A 274 -1.78 3.56 7.92
C VAL A 274 -1.07 3.24 6.60
N ALA A 275 -1.24 2.02 6.11
CA ALA A 275 -0.85 1.61 4.77
C ALA A 275 -2.07 1.02 4.03
N ILE A 276 -2.13 1.17 2.70
CA ILE A 276 -3.07 0.43 1.85
C ILE A 276 -2.88 -1.07 2.08
N ASP A 277 -3.98 -1.83 2.08
CA ASP A 277 -4.02 -3.26 2.43
C ASP A 277 -3.62 -3.59 3.88
N GLY A 278 -3.32 -2.57 4.68
CA GLY A 278 -3.20 -2.65 6.13
C GLY A 278 -4.55 -2.74 6.85
N ARG A 279 -4.47 -2.84 8.17
CA ARG A 279 -5.62 -2.92 9.08
C ARG A 279 -5.52 -1.81 10.13
N VAL A 280 -6.66 -1.45 10.70
CA VAL A 280 -6.74 -0.75 11.98
C VAL A 280 -7.49 -1.65 12.94
N GLU A 281 -6.81 -2.11 13.98
CA GLU A 281 -7.36 -2.89 15.08
C GLU A 281 -7.89 -1.94 16.16
N LEU A 282 -9.02 -2.28 16.77
CA LEU A 282 -9.71 -1.44 17.76
C LEU A 282 -9.82 -2.15 19.11
N ASP A 283 -9.24 -1.53 20.15
CA ASP A 283 -9.30 -2.03 21.53
C ASP A 283 -10.03 -1.02 22.46
N VAL A 284 -10.63 -1.58 23.50
CA VAL A 284 -11.47 -0.92 24.51
C VAL A 284 -10.81 -0.88 25.89
N ALA A 285 -9.57 -1.38 26.03
CA ALA A 285 -8.75 -1.19 27.23
C ALA A 285 -7.26 -1.06 26.88
N ALA A 286 -6.50 -0.40 27.75
CA ALA A 286 -5.07 -0.15 27.58
C ALA A 286 -4.16 -1.42 27.64
N GLU A 287 -4.71 -2.59 27.99
CA GLU A 287 -3.97 -3.84 28.06
C GLU A 287 -4.61 -4.93 27.16
N PRO A 288 -3.80 -5.65 26.37
CA PRO A 288 -4.26 -6.74 25.52
C PRO A 288 -4.69 -7.93 26.38
N SER A 289 -5.99 -8.25 26.35
CA SER A 289 -6.52 -9.43 27.03
C SER A 289 -6.53 -10.63 26.07
N PRO A 290 -5.97 -11.80 26.43
CA PRO A 290 -5.90 -12.97 25.56
C PRO A 290 -7.26 -13.66 25.30
N ALA A 291 -8.37 -13.04 25.71
CA ALA A 291 -9.74 -13.49 25.50
C ALA A 291 -10.59 -12.45 24.76
N ARG A 292 -9.97 -11.59 23.93
CA ARG A 292 -10.66 -10.65 23.03
C ARG A 292 -10.35 -10.99 21.58
N ALA A 293 -11.38 -10.90 20.75
CA ALA A 293 -11.18 -10.48 19.36
C ALA A 293 -11.15 -8.94 19.35
N PRO A 294 -10.15 -8.28 18.76
CA PRO A 294 -10.29 -6.88 18.35
C PRO A 294 -11.28 -6.81 17.17
N ALA A 295 -11.93 -5.67 16.99
CA ALA A 295 -12.60 -5.38 15.73
C ALA A 295 -11.56 -4.82 14.75
N GLU A 296 -11.69 -5.12 13.47
CA GLU A 296 -10.76 -4.66 12.45
C GLU A 296 -11.43 -3.72 11.44
N LEU A 297 -10.64 -2.81 10.86
CA LEU A 297 -11.04 -2.00 9.71
C LEU A 297 -9.96 -2.14 8.64
N ARG A 298 -10.34 -2.63 7.45
CA ARG A 298 -9.40 -2.66 6.31
C ARG A 298 -9.14 -1.24 5.80
N VAL A 299 -7.89 -0.97 5.40
CA VAL A 299 -7.47 0.34 4.88
C VAL A 299 -7.46 0.32 3.34
N VAL A 300 -8.08 1.32 2.73
CA VAL A 300 -8.22 1.47 1.28
C VAL A 300 -7.88 2.89 0.80
N GLY A 301 -7.76 3.04 -0.52
CA GLY A 301 -7.71 4.33 -1.18
C GLY A 301 -9.04 5.10 -1.09
N PRO A 302 -9.00 6.43 -1.28
CA PRO A 302 -10.17 7.28 -1.18
C PRO A 302 -11.18 7.05 -2.32
N ASP A 303 -12.41 7.52 -2.09
CA ASP A 303 -13.49 7.42 -3.08
C ASP A 303 -13.29 8.43 -4.22
N LEU A 304 -12.59 7.99 -5.26
CA LEU A 304 -12.33 8.78 -6.46
C LEU A 304 -13.52 8.78 -7.43
N GLY A 305 -14.56 7.96 -7.18
CA GLY A 305 -15.76 7.75 -7.98
C GLY A 305 -15.90 6.29 -8.42
N ALA A 306 -17.14 5.81 -8.62
CA ALA A 306 -17.48 4.39 -8.79
C ALA A 306 -16.75 3.61 -9.91
N ALA A 307 -16.16 4.29 -10.89
CA ALA A 307 -15.38 3.66 -11.97
C ALA A 307 -13.86 3.55 -11.66
N VAL A 308 -13.42 4.01 -10.48
CA VAL A 308 -12.00 4.04 -10.08
C VAL A 308 -11.76 3.01 -8.98
N PRO A 309 -10.82 2.06 -9.14
CA PRO A 309 -10.48 1.11 -8.09
C PRO A 309 -9.96 1.80 -6.83
N ARG A 310 -10.32 1.27 -5.65
CA ARG A 310 -9.84 1.77 -4.34
C ARG A 310 -8.53 1.12 -3.87
N ARG A 311 -7.99 0.16 -4.63
CA ARG A 311 -6.74 -0.56 -4.35
C ARG A 311 -6.00 -0.83 -5.65
N GLY A 312 -4.70 -0.60 -5.67
CA GLY A 312 -3.82 -0.89 -6.80
C GLY A 312 -2.39 -1.19 -6.36
N VAL A 313 -1.74 -2.11 -7.07
CA VAL A 313 -0.32 -2.39 -6.88
C VAL A 313 0.43 -2.02 -8.15
N ALA A 314 1.42 -1.14 -8.04
CA ALA A 314 2.40 -0.89 -9.08
C ALA A 314 3.70 -1.66 -8.75
N ARG A 315 4.27 -2.34 -9.74
CA ARG A 315 5.44 -3.21 -9.56
C ARG A 315 6.71 -2.47 -9.92
N LEU A 316 7.68 -2.48 -9.02
CA LEU A 316 8.95 -1.76 -9.17
C LEU A 316 10.13 -2.73 -9.15
N ARG A 317 11.06 -2.56 -10.08
CA ARG A 317 12.38 -3.20 -10.04
C ARG A 317 13.43 -2.14 -9.72
N VAL A 318 14.21 -2.35 -8.67
CA VAL A 318 15.08 -1.30 -8.13
C VAL A 318 16.54 -1.70 -8.29
N HIS A 319 17.31 -0.86 -8.99
CA HIS A 319 18.73 -1.03 -9.24
C HIS A 319 19.49 0.13 -8.58
N VAL A 320 20.44 -0.17 -7.69
CA VAL A 320 21.37 0.84 -7.15
C VAL A 320 22.73 0.60 -7.77
N LEU A 321 23.20 1.56 -8.58
CA LEU A 321 24.51 1.43 -9.24
C LEU A 321 25.64 1.67 -8.26
N ARG A 322 26.78 1.03 -8.53
CA ARG A 322 28.08 1.43 -7.99
C ARG A 322 28.71 2.53 -8.85
N GLN A 323 29.59 3.33 -8.27
CA GLN A 323 30.36 4.36 -9.00
C GLN A 323 31.23 3.76 -10.13
N ALA A 324 31.76 2.57 -9.91
CA ALA A 324 32.51 1.78 -10.88
C ALA A 324 32.31 0.29 -10.56
N ALA A 325 32.70 -0.60 -11.47
CA ALA A 325 32.62 -2.04 -11.25
C ALA A 325 33.40 -2.46 -9.98
N GLY A 326 32.73 -3.16 -9.06
CA GLY A 326 33.26 -3.54 -7.74
C GLY A 326 33.38 -2.40 -6.72
N GLY A 327 32.91 -1.18 -7.04
CA GLY A 327 33.02 0.01 -6.21
C GLY A 327 31.92 0.16 -5.14
N THR A 328 31.89 1.33 -4.50
CA THR A 328 30.85 1.70 -3.54
C THR A 328 29.51 1.96 -4.25
N PRO A 329 28.37 1.50 -3.70
CA PRO A 329 27.03 1.88 -4.19
C PRO A 329 26.78 3.39 -4.10
N ALA A 330 25.95 3.92 -4.98
CA ALA A 330 25.58 5.34 -5.05
C ALA A 330 25.04 5.90 -3.72
N VAL A 331 24.33 5.08 -2.95
CA VAL A 331 23.78 5.44 -1.64
C VAL A 331 24.12 4.41 -0.55
N GLY A 332 24.10 4.82 0.71
CA GLY A 332 24.25 3.92 1.87
C GLY A 332 25.65 3.32 2.11
N GLY A 333 26.62 3.57 1.23
CA GLY A 333 28.05 3.23 1.42
C GLY A 333 28.40 1.73 1.44
N SER A 334 27.40 0.86 1.31
CA SER A 334 27.50 -0.59 1.31
C SER A 334 26.20 -1.17 0.75
N ASP A 335 26.21 -2.41 0.27
CA ASP A 335 25.05 -3.00 -0.41
C ASP A 335 23.81 -3.05 0.50
N ARG A 336 23.99 -3.54 1.73
CA ARG A 336 22.96 -3.51 2.80
C ARG A 336 22.53 -2.08 3.16
N GLY A 337 23.44 -1.12 3.08
CA GLY A 337 23.13 0.30 3.31
C GLY A 337 22.25 0.87 2.20
N ALA A 338 22.54 0.53 0.94
CA ALA A 338 21.74 0.90 -0.22
C ALA A 338 20.33 0.30 -0.14
N GLU A 339 20.20 -0.99 0.17
CA GLU A 339 18.92 -1.65 0.43
C GLU A 339 18.10 -0.91 1.50
N GLN A 340 18.73 -0.51 2.61
CA GLN A 340 18.07 0.22 3.69
C GLN A 340 17.65 1.64 3.32
N VAL A 341 18.44 2.35 2.50
CA VAL A 341 18.05 3.67 1.96
C VAL A 341 16.83 3.47 1.07
N MET A 342 16.91 2.60 0.05
CA MET A 342 15.79 2.38 -0.87
C MET A 342 14.52 1.88 -0.19
N THR A 343 14.63 1.01 0.82
CA THR A 343 13.46 0.56 1.59
C THR A 343 12.74 1.72 2.29
N ARG A 344 13.46 2.77 2.72
CA ARG A 344 12.84 3.98 3.29
C ARG A 344 12.19 4.84 2.21
N GLU A 345 12.93 5.17 1.15
CA GLU A 345 12.43 6.00 0.04
C GLU A 345 11.19 5.39 -0.63
N LEU A 346 11.17 4.06 -0.82
CA LEU A 346 10.03 3.33 -1.37
C LEU A 346 8.84 3.30 -0.39
N ALA A 347 9.09 3.27 0.92
CA ALA A 347 8.02 3.36 1.92
C ALA A 347 7.41 4.76 1.98
N ASP A 348 8.23 5.82 1.88
CA ASP A 348 7.76 7.21 1.85
C ASP A 348 7.00 7.52 0.54
N ALA A 349 7.50 7.02 -0.61
CA ALA A 349 6.77 7.09 -1.87
C ALA A 349 5.45 6.30 -1.80
N THR A 350 5.44 5.08 -1.24
CA THR A 350 4.20 4.30 -1.01
C THR A 350 3.21 5.06 -0.13
N ALA A 351 3.70 5.69 0.96
CA ALA A 351 2.89 6.49 1.87
C ALA A 351 2.26 7.72 1.18
N LEU A 352 2.95 8.31 0.19
CA LEU A 352 2.41 9.38 -0.64
C LEU A 352 1.35 8.86 -1.63
N PHE A 353 1.65 7.80 -2.39
CA PHE A 353 0.73 7.23 -3.39
C PHE A 353 -0.48 6.49 -2.80
N ALA A 354 -0.46 6.20 -1.50
CA ALA A 354 -1.63 5.79 -0.74
C ALA A 354 -2.80 6.80 -0.86
N GLN A 355 -2.51 8.09 -1.09
CA GLN A 355 -3.51 9.12 -1.44
C GLN A 355 -4.33 8.76 -2.69
N CYS A 356 -3.82 7.90 -3.58
CA CYS A 356 -4.55 7.43 -4.76
C CYS A 356 -5.01 5.97 -4.65
N GLY A 357 -4.85 5.33 -3.48
CA GLY A 357 -5.13 3.91 -3.28
C GLY A 357 -4.07 2.97 -3.87
N VAL A 358 -2.85 3.46 -4.10
CA VAL A 358 -1.78 2.71 -4.76
C VAL A 358 -0.67 2.37 -3.77
N SER A 359 -0.21 1.12 -3.79
CA SER A 359 1.00 0.66 -3.09
C SER A 359 2.06 0.16 -4.07
N PHE A 360 3.32 0.14 -3.63
CA PHE A 360 4.42 -0.39 -4.43
C PHE A 360 4.84 -1.79 -3.98
N GLU A 361 4.84 -2.74 -4.93
CA GLU A 361 5.46 -4.05 -4.77
C GLU A 361 6.87 -4.00 -5.38
N VAL A 362 7.85 -4.44 -4.61
CA VAL A 362 9.28 -4.41 -5.00
C VAL A 362 9.81 -5.83 -4.93
N GLU A 363 10.22 -6.38 -6.07
CA GLU A 363 10.76 -7.76 -6.13
C GLU A 363 12.05 -7.87 -5.30
N ALA A 364 13.00 -6.97 -5.59
CA ALA A 364 14.24 -6.80 -4.85
C ALA A 364 14.85 -5.42 -5.12
N VAL A 365 15.63 -4.91 -4.15
CA VAL A 365 16.61 -3.85 -4.39
C VAL A 365 17.92 -4.52 -4.75
N ARG A 366 18.39 -4.36 -5.99
CA ARG A 366 19.58 -5.02 -6.52
C ARG A 366 20.72 -3.99 -6.62
N VAL A 367 21.82 -4.24 -5.93
CA VAL A 367 23.04 -3.42 -6.04
C VAL A 367 23.90 -3.98 -7.16
N VAL A 368 24.16 -3.18 -8.20
CA VAL A 368 24.78 -3.64 -9.45
C VAL A 368 25.95 -2.78 -9.89
N ASP A 369 26.88 -3.37 -10.63
CA ASP A 369 27.91 -2.64 -11.36
C ASP A 369 27.29 -1.85 -12.53
N PRO A 370 27.90 -0.73 -12.97
CA PRO A 370 27.57 -0.13 -14.26
C PRO A 370 27.72 -1.17 -15.39
N PRO A 371 26.78 -1.25 -16.34
CA PRO A 371 26.83 -2.26 -17.39
C PRO A 371 28.03 -2.03 -18.33
N PRO A 372 28.66 -3.11 -18.85
CA PRO A 372 29.69 -2.95 -19.87
C PRO A 372 29.09 -2.35 -21.16
N PRO A 373 29.90 -1.69 -22.01
CA PRO A 373 29.46 -1.25 -23.33
C PRO A 373 28.85 -2.42 -24.08
N SER A 374 27.56 -2.34 -24.41
CA SER A 374 26.76 -3.46 -24.94
C SER A 374 25.76 -3.04 -26.02
N LEU A 375 25.74 -1.74 -26.32
CA LEU A 375 24.84 -1.06 -27.25
C LEU A 375 25.65 -0.44 -28.40
N VAL A 376 25.14 -0.54 -29.63
CA VAL A 376 25.63 0.19 -30.81
C VAL A 376 24.51 1.08 -31.33
N ALA A 377 24.71 2.40 -31.34
CA ALA A 377 23.72 3.35 -31.83
C ALA A 377 24.03 3.77 -33.27
N PHE A 378 23.07 3.50 -34.16
CA PHE A 378 23.07 3.95 -35.55
C PHE A 378 22.31 5.26 -35.64
N GLY A 379 22.96 6.31 -36.12
CA GLY A 379 22.41 7.66 -36.21
C GLY A 379 22.67 8.54 -34.98
N CYS A 380 23.65 8.19 -34.13
CA CYS A 380 23.91 8.85 -32.83
C CYS A 380 24.14 10.38 -32.86
N ALA A 381 24.48 10.97 -34.01
CA ALA A 381 24.73 12.42 -34.13
C ALA A 381 23.56 13.20 -34.76
N ARG A 382 23.14 12.82 -35.98
CA ARG A 382 22.07 13.50 -36.75
C ARG A 382 21.11 12.54 -37.48
N GLY A 383 21.30 11.22 -37.33
CA GLY A 383 20.48 10.20 -37.99
C GLY A 383 20.21 10.45 -39.48
N ALA A 384 21.18 10.17 -40.37
CA ALA A 384 21.02 10.31 -41.81
C ALA A 384 20.89 8.95 -42.53
N LEU A 385 20.66 8.96 -43.84
CA LEU A 385 20.93 7.80 -44.69
C LEU A 385 22.45 7.56 -44.79
N THR A 386 22.86 6.30 -44.94
CA THR A 386 24.26 5.94 -45.20
C THR A 386 24.76 6.55 -46.52
N GLY A 387 25.94 7.18 -46.50
CA GLY A 387 26.65 7.59 -47.72
C GLY A 387 27.37 6.43 -48.43
N GLY A 388 27.52 5.29 -47.74
CA GLY A 388 28.33 4.16 -48.16
C GLY A 388 29.58 4.07 -47.28
N GLY A 389 29.85 2.89 -46.71
CA GLY A 389 30.97 2.73 -45.79
C GLY A 389 31.00 1.36 -45.11
N SER A 390 31.45 1.32 -43.87
CA SER A 390 31.43 0.11 -43.03
C SER A 390 31.24 0.46 -41.55
N VAL A 391 30.79 -0.53 -40.79
CA VAL A 391 30.78 -0.51 -39.32
C VAL A 391 31.62 -1.68 -38.83
N ALA A 392 32.51 -1.43 -37.87
CA ALA A 392 33.49 -2.40 -37.40
C ALA A 392 33.81 -2.23 -35.91
N PHE A 393 33.61 -3.28 -35.12
CA PHE A 393 33.85 -3.30 -33.67
C PHE A 393 34.12 -4.73 -33.18
N GLU A 394 34.50 -4.89 -31.92
CA GLU A 394 34.66 -6.19 -31.27
C GLU A 394 33.43 -6.53 -30.42
N VAL A 395 33.04 -7.82 -30.39
CA VAL A 395 32.02 -8.38 -29.50
C VAL A 395 32.64 -9.55 -28.77
N GLU A 396 32.81 -9.46 -27.45
CA GLU A 396 33.58 -10.43 -26.65
C GLU A 396 34.96 -10.74 -27.28
N GLY A 397 35.69 -9.70 -27.69
CA GLY A 397 37.00 -9.80 -28.35
C GLY A 397 36.98 -10.36 -29.79
N ARG A 398 35.80 -10.58 -30.39
CA ARG A 398 35.65 -11.09 -31.76
C ARG A 398 35.26 -9.96 -32.71
N ARG A 399 36.05 -9.73 -33.76
CA ARG A 399 35.77 -8.75 -34.81
C ARG A 399 34.43 -9.03 -35.49
N LEU A 400 33.55 -8.04 -35.46
CA LEU A 400 32.37 -7.90 -36.28
C LEU A 400 32.63 -6.75 -37.25
N GLU A 401 32.45 -6.99 -38.54
CA GLU A 401 32.54 -5.95 -39.57
C GLU A 401 31.45 -6.15 -40.62
N VAL A 402 30.81 -5.05 -41.02
CA VAL A 402 29.71 -5.03 -41.98
C VAL A 402 29.87 -3.84 -42.91
N THR A 403 29.91 -4.11 -44.21
CA THR A 403 29.80 -3.08 -45.25
C THR A 403 28.38 -2.51 -45.28
N LEU A 404 28.27 -1.19 -45.32
CA LEU A 404 27.00 -0.48 -45.49
C LEU A 404 26.92 0.07 -46.93
N PRO A 405 26.01 -0.47 -47.77
CA PRO A 405 25.59 0.18 -49.02
C PRO A 405 25.07 1.60 -48.75
N ALA A 406 25.18 2.49 -49.75
CA ALA A 406 24.57 3.82 -49.68
C ALA A 406 23.03 3.77 -49.69
N GLY A 407 22.37 4.78 -49.12
CA GLY A 407 20.90 4.92 -49.10
C GLY A 407 20.14 4.08 -48.06
N LEU A 408 20.83 3.36 -47.17
CA LEU A 408 20.21 2.64 -46.06
C LEU A 408 19.80 3.59 -44.93
N THR A 409 18.65 3.32 -44.31
CA THR A 409 18.25 3.94 -43.05
C THR A 409 19.05 3.39 -41.87
N PRO A 410 19.13 4.10 -40.73
CA PRO A 410 19.74 3.59 -39.50
C PRO A 410 19.20 2.20 -39.10
N LEU A 411 17.90 1.96 -39.28
CA LEU A 411 17.27 0.65 -39.04
C LEU A 411 17.79 -0.45 -39.97
N ALA A 412 17.97 -0.15 -41.26
CA ALA A 412 18.48 -1.12 -42.22
C ALA A 412 19.96 -1.45 -41.94
N ALA A 413 20.77 -0.45 -41.59
CA ALA A 413 22.15 -0.65 -41.15
C ALA A 413 22.23 -1.50 -39.86
N ALA A 414 21.42 -1.19 -38.84
CA ALA A 414 21.34 -1.96 -37.60
C ALA A 414 20.91 -3.42 -37.84
N ARG A 415 19.99 -3.67 -38.78
CA ARG A 415 19.58 -5.03 -39.18
C ARG A 415 20.72 -5.84 -39.82
N LEU A 416 21.56 -5.22 -40.63
CA LEU A 416 22.75 -5.88 -41.21
C LEU A 416 23.77 -6.24 -40.10
N ALA A 417 24.03 -5.32 -39.18
CA ALA A 417 24.91 -5.55 -38.03
C ALA A 417 24.35 -6.65 -37.09
N ALA A 418 23.05 -6.65 -36.80
CA ALA A 418 22.40 -7.69 -36.01
C ALA A 418 22.49 -9.07 -36.70
N ALA A 419 22.34 -9.14 -38.02
CA ALA A 419 22.51 -10.39 -38.78
C ALA A 419 23.97 -10.89 -38.76
N ALA A 420 24.97 -10.00 -38.72
CA ALA A 420 26.36 -10.38 -38.50
C ALA A 420 26.60 -10.90 -37.07
N ALA A 421 26.10 -10.19 -36.04
CA ALA A 421 26.23 -10.61 -34.65
C ALA A 421 25.56 -11.98 -34.37
N ARG A 422 24.38 -12.23 -34.93
CA ARG A 422 23.68 -13.52 -34.83
C ARG A 422 24.45 -14.66 -35.48
N ARG A 423 25.12 -14.43 -36.62
CA ARG A 423 26.03 -15.42 -37.24
C ARG A 423 27.27 -15.70 -36.39
N LEU A 424 27.70 -14.75 -35.58
CA LEU A 424 28.75 -14.97 -34.58
C LEU A 424 28.22 -15.70 -33.32
N GLY A 425 26.91 -15.87 -33.17
CA GLY A 425 26.28 -16.62 -32.07
C GLY A 425 25.77 -15.78 -30.90
N PHE A 426 25.66 -14.46 -31.08
CA PHE A 426 25.08 -13.53 -30.10
C PHE A 426 23.58 -13.35 -30.30
N ARG A 427 22.84 -13.11 -29.21
CA ARG A 427 21.48 -12.58 -29.26
C ARG A 427 21.59 -11.09 -29.58
N ALA A 428 20.69 -10.58 -30.41
CA ALA A 428 20.77 -9.21 -30.92
C ALA A 428 19.39 -8.59 -31.00
N GLU A 429 19.21 -7.44 -30.37
CA GLU A 429 17.93 -6.74 -30.23
C GLU A 429 18.02 -5.34 -30.82
N ILE A 430 16.95 -4.89 -31.46
CA ILE A 430 16.92 -3.63 -32.19
C ILE A 430 15.80 -2.77 -31.62
N SER A 431 16.16 -1.65 -31.03
CA SER A 431 15.24 -0.63 -30.55
C SER A 431 15.29 0.58 -31.48
N ARG A 432 14.14 1.09 -31.89
CA ARG A 432 14.07 2.48 -32.38
C ARG A 432 14.07 3.42 -31.18
N ASN A 433 14.41 4.67 -31.42
CA ASN A 433 14.21 5.78 -30.48
C ASN A 433 13.36 6.85 -31.16
N ALA A 434 12.84 7.82 -30.40
CA ALA A 434 12.12 8.95 -31.00
C ALA A 434 13.06 9.81 -31.86
N ALA A 435 12.49 10.62 -32.75
CA ALA A 435 13.24 11.67 -33.41
C ALA A 435 13.61 12.76 -32.39
N VAL A 436 14.89 13.12 -32.32
CA VAL A 436 15.36 14.32 -31.61
C VAL A 436 15.30 15.52 -32.55
N ALA A 437 15.17 16.74 -32.01
CA ALA A 437 14.79 17.93 -32.78
C ALA A 437 15.67 18.27 -34.01
N PHE A 438 16.92 17.77 -34.04
CA PHE A 438 17.90 18.03 -35.11
C PHE A 438 18.31 16.78 -35.91
N ALA A 439 17.56 15.67 -35.80
CA ALA A 439 17.81 14.45 -36.56
C ALA A 439 16.90 14.33 -37.79
N GLU A 440 17.46 13.96 -38.95
CA GLU A 440 16.70 13.76 -40.19
C GLU A 440 15.88 12.45 -40.14
N ILE A 441 16.43 11.42 -39.49
CA ILE A 441 15.85 10.08 -39.32
C ILE A 441 16.09 9.62 -37.87
N PRO A 442 15.11 9.00 -37.20
CA PRO A 442 15.29 8.51 -35.83
C PRO A 442 16.47 7.55 -35.68
N SER A 443 17.19 7.66 -34.57
CA SER A 443 18.28 6.74 -34.24
C SER A 443 17.75 5.34 -33.91
N VAL A 444 18.63 4.36 -34.08
CA VAL A 444 18.32 2.94 -33.81
C VAL A 444 19.46 2.33 -33.03
N ASP A 445 19.15 1.75 -31.87
CA ASP A 445 20.12 1.03 -31.06
C ASP A 445 20.07 -0.46 -31.38
N LEU A 446 21.25 -1.08 -31.37
CA LEU A 446 21.48 -2.51 -31.45
C LEU A 446 22.12 -2.96 -30.14
N LEU A 447 21.36 -3.66 -29.29
CA LEU A 447 21.91 -4.31 -28.10
C LEU A 447 22.34 -5.73 -28.43
N LEU A 448 23.52 -6.12 -27.94
CA LEU A 448 24.07 -7.46 -28.10
C LEU A 448 24.17 -8.15 -26.75
N PHE A 449 23.73 -9.41 -26.70
CA PHE A 449 23.73 -10.24 -25.51
C PHE A 449 24.44 -11.57 -25.79
N LYS A 450 25.09 -12.08 -24.76
CA LYS A 450 25.62 -13.44 -24.70
C LYS A 450 24.49 -14.46 -24.66
N LYS A 451 24.82 -15.75 -24.82
CA LYS A 451 23.84 -16.86 -24.80
C LYS A 451 23.18 -17.08 -23.43
N ASP A 452 23.80 -16.60 -22.36
CA ASP A 452 23.30 -16.62 -20.99
C ASP A 452 22.30 -15.48 -20.70
N GLY A 453 22.02 -14.61 -21.69
CA GLY A 453 21.13 -13.47 -21.55
C GLY A 453 21.79 -12.20 -21.01
N ALA A 454 23.03 -12.26 -20.52
CA ALA A 454 23.73 -11.08 -20.03
C ALA A 454 24.27 -10.21 -21.20
N PRO A 455 24.42 -8.88 -21.00
CA PRO A 455 24.97 -7.98 -22.01
C PRO A 455 26.35 -8.46 -22.50
N ALA A 456 26.59 -8.36 -23.82
CA ALA A 456 27.87 -8.72 -24.43
C ALA A 456 28.77 -7.49 -24.50
N ARG A 457 30.03 -7.61 -24.05
CA ARG A 457 30.99 -6.51 -24.06
C ARG A 457 31.42 -6.16 -25.48
N LEU A 458 31.31 -4.87 -25.79
CA LEU A 458 31.75 -4.25 -27.03
C LEU A 458 33.03 -3.43 -26.81
N ALA A 459 33.82 -3.31 -27.85
CA ALA A 459 34.96 -2.39 -27.90
C ALA A 459 35.19 -1.88 -29.33
N PRO A 460 35.74 -0.68 -29.53
CA PRO A 460 36.29 -0.29 -30.83
C PRO A 460 37.38 -1.28 -31.25
N LEU A 461 37.52 -1.56 -32.54
CA LEU A 461 38.66 -2.35 -33.02
C LEU A 461 39.97 -1.62 -32.69
N SER A 462 40.97 -2.35 -32.21
CA SER A 462 42.33 -1.82 -32.05
C SER A 462 43.20 -2.23 -33.25
N VAL A 463 43.85 -1.25 -33.88
CA VAL A 463 44.87 -1.46 -34.91
C VAL A 463 46.11 -0.69 -34.50
N ASP A 464 47.25 -1.38 -34.42
CA ASP A 464 48.54 -0.82 -33.96
C ASP A 464 48.44 -0.08 -32.60
N GLY A 465 47.60 -0.61 -31.70
CA GLY A 465 47.33 -0.02 -30.38
C GLY A 465 46.39 1.19 -30.39
N ARG A 466 45.76 1.52 -31.53
CA ARG A 466 44.85 2.66 -31.66
C ARG A 466 43.42 2.22 -31.95
N ALA A 467 42.50 2.67 -31.11
CA ALA A 467 41.06 2.52 -31.32
C ALA A 467 40.64 3.11 -32.67
N GLN A 468 39.91 2.32 -33.46
CA GLN A 468 39.37 2.71 -34.76
C GLN A 468 37.96 3.30 -34.61
N PRO A 469 37.56 4.26 -35.47
CA PRO A 469 36.17 4.68 -35.56
C PRO A 469 35.24 3.50 -35.85
N VAL A 470 34.16 3.40 -35.07
CA VAL A 470 33.18 2.31 -35.12
C VAL A 470 32.39 2.34 -36.43
N GLY A 471 32.06 3.54 -36.90
CA GLY A 471 31.54 3.79 -38.25
C GLY A 471 32.59 4.48 -39.13
N ARG A 472 32.64 4.09 -40.40
CA ARG A 472 33.45 4.70 -41.47
C ARG A 472 32.58 5.32 -42.59
N ASP A 473 31.27 5.42 -42.36
CA ASP A 473 30.34 6.14 -43.23
C ASP A 473 30.37 7.63 -42.87
N ALA A 474 30.44 8.52 -43.86
CA ALA A 474 30.56 9.96 -43.65
C ALA A 474 29.23 10.65 -43.30
N ALA A 475 28.09 9.98 -43.51
CA ALA A 475 26.76 10.52 -43.24
C ALA A 475 26.09 9.83 -42.04
N LEU A 476 26.13 8.49 -41.97
CA LEU A 476 25.59 7.75 -40.85
C LEU A 476 26.63 7.62 -39.72
N GLY A 477 26.54 8.51 -38.73
CA GLY A 477 27.29 8.35 -37.47
C GLY A 477 26.89 7.07 -36.73
N VAL A 478 27.87 6.27 -36.33
CA VAL A 478 27.67 5.04 -35.55
C VAL A 478 28.58 5.08 -34.32
N CYS A 479 27.98 4.92 -33.14
CA CYS A 479 28.64 5.05 -31.84
C CYS A 479 28.49 3.76 -31.03
N LEU A 480 29.48 3.45 -30.17
CA LEU A 480 29.27 2.51 -29.07
C LEU A 480 28.67 3.28 -27.89
N GLY A 481 27.72 2.64 -27.22
CA GLY A 481 27.16 3.10 -25.97
C GLY A 481 28.01 2.61 -24.79
N GLU A 482 28.50 3.56 -23.99
CA GLU A 482 29.31 3.33 -22.79
C GLU A 482 28.68 4.10 -21.63
N VAL A 483 28.82 3.58 -20.40
CA VAL A 483 28.33 4.20 -19.16
C VAL A 483 29.54 4.53 -18.30
N ASN A 484 29.80 5.81 -18.10
CA ASN A 484 30.93 6.35 -17.36
C ASN A 484 30.44 7.31 -16.28
N LEU A 485 30.24 6.79 -15.07
CA LEU A 485 29.72 7.56 -13.94
C LEU A 485 30.78 8.40 -13.22
N ALA A 486 31.99 8.56 -13.79
CA ALA A 486 33.10 9.29 -13.15
C ALA A 486 32.87 10.81 -13.10
N ASP A 487 32.21 11.36 -14.11
CA ASP A 487 31.77 12.76 -14.23
C ASP A 487 30.24 12.91 -14.12
N GLY A 488 29.55 11.83 -13.73
CA GLY A 488 28.09 11.73 -13.65
C GLY A 488 27.46 11.21 -14.94
N LEU A 489 26.21 10.73 -14.86
CA LEU A 489 25.47 10.25 -16.02
C LEU A 489 25.09 11.43 -16.95
N SER A 490 25.45 11.36 -18.23
CA SER A 490 25.01 12.32 -19.24
C SER A 490 23.48 12.31 -19.34
N HIS A 491 22.84 13.43 -19.02
CA HIS A 491 21.39 13.56 -18.92
C HIS A 491 20.78 14.27 -20.14
N PHE A 492 19.49 14.10 -20.40
CA PHE A 492 18.85 14.66 -21.58
C PHE A 492 18.52 16.16 -21.43
N SER A 493 18.29 16.80 -22.58
CA SER A 493 17.68 18.13 -22.68
C SER A 493 16.30 18.01 -23.33
N ASP A 494 15.53 19.10 -23.32
CA ASP A 494 14.18 19.14 -23.91
C ASP A 494 14.15 18.68 -25.39
N PHE A 495 15.23 18.92 -26.13
CA PHE A 495 15.41 18.51 -27.52
C PHE A 495 15.67 17.01 -27.72
N SER A 496 16.03 16.29 -26.66
CA SER A 496 16.38 14.86 -26.66
C SER A 496 15.58 13.99 -25.69
N SER A 497 14.73 14.57 -24.84
CA SER A 497 13.92 13.89 -23.81
C SER A 497 13.16 12.65 -24.31
N GLY A 498 12.50 12.73 -25.46
CA GLY A 498 11.78 11.60 -26.07
C GLY A 498 12.66 10.42 -26.52
N ALA A 499 13.99 10.58 -26.54
CA ALA A 499 14.94 9.55 -26.97
C ALA A 499 16.04 9.24 -25.92
N GLY A 500 16.21 10.10 -24.92
CA GLY A 500 17.34 10.06 -23.99
C GLY A 500 18.71 10.30 -24.65
N THR A 501 19.75 10.37 -23.82
CA THR A 501 21.15 10.35 -24.27
C THR A 501 21.57 8.94 -24.70
N LEU A 502 22.72 8.84 -25.39
CA LEU A 502 23.31 7.53 -25.71
C LEU A 502 23.68 6.76 -24.44
N GLU A 503 24.13 7.48 -23.40
CA GLU A 503 24.58 6.89 -22.15
C GLU A 503 23.40 6.35 -21.32
N GLU A 504 22.34 7.14 -21.11
CA GLU A 504 21.09 6.70 -20.47
C GLU A 504 20.52 5.45 -21.14
N ARG A 505 20.45 5.43 -22.48
CA ARG A 505 19.96 4.25 -23.21
C ARG A 505 20.86 3.04 -23.04
N SER A 506 22.17 3.24 -22.88
CA SER A 506 23.14 2.17 -22.65
C SER A 506 23.02 1.60 -21.23
N LEU A 507 22.77 2.46 -20.25
CA LEU A 507 22.49 2.08 -18.87
C LEU A 507 21.14 1.35 -18.77
N LEU A 508 20.06 2.02 -19.16
CA LEU A 508 18.70 1.53 -18.96
C LEU A 508 18.45 0.26 -19.76
N LYS A 509 18.74 0.22 -21.07
CA LYS A 509 18.43 -0.98 -21.88
C LYS A 509 19.28 -2.21 -21.53
N ALA A 510 20.36 -2.05 -20.76
CA ALA A 510 21.15 -3.16 -20.22
C ALA A 510 20.61 -3.70 -18.87
N LEU A 511 19.75 -2.93 -18.19
CA LEU A 511 19.16 -3.29 -16.89
C LEU A 511 17.66 -3.60 -16.97
N MET A 512 16.92 -2.88 -17.83
CA MET A 512 15.46 -2.85 -17.93
C MET A 512 14.81 -4.20 -18.22
N GLY A 513 13.53 -4.31 -17.86
CA GLY A 513 12.71 -5.50 -18.06
C GLY A 513 12.00 -5.53 -19.41
N ASP A 514 11.71 -6.75 -19.88
CA ASP A 514 10.82 -6.96 -21.03
C ASP A 514 9.33 -6.74 -20.65
N ASP A 515 8.99 -6.86 -19.35
CA ASP A 515 7.64 -6.69 -18.82
C ASP A 515 7.21 -5.21 -18.84
N PRO A 516 6.18 -4.82 -19.63
CA PRO A 516 5.70 -3.44 -19.67
C PRO A 516 4.85 -3.03 -18.47
N THR A 517 4.53 -3.95 -17.55
CA THR A 517 3.72 -3.71 -16.33
C THR A 517 4.56 -3.33 -15.11
N GLU A 518 5.89 -3.29 -15.26
CA GLU A 518 6.82 -2.93 -14.20
C GLU A 518 7.48 -1.58 -14.48
N VAL A 519 7.88 -0.87 -13.42
CA VAL A 519 8.67 0.37 -13.51
C VAL A 519 10.09 0.10 -13.03
N ASP A 520 11.06 0.45 -13.88
CA ASP A 520 12.49 0.32 -13.59
C ASP A 520 13.00 1.58 -12.87
N VAL A 521 13.42 1.43 -11.61
CA VAL A 521 13.99 2.51 -10.80
C VAL A 521 15.50 2.31 -10.70
N VAL A 522 16.30 3.24 -11.23
CA VAL A 522 17.77 3.18 -11.23
C VAL A 522 18.34 4.33 -10.41
N VAL A 523 19.13 4.03 -9.39
CA VAL A 523 19.80 5.03 -8.55
C VAL A 523 21.26 5.15 -8.97
N ILE A 524 21.66 6.36 -9.32
CA ILE A 524 22.98 6.68 -9.86
C ILE A 524 23.81 7.54 -8.88
N PRO A 525 25.15 7.54 -8.97
CA PRO A 525 26.01 8.36 -8.11
C PRO A 525 25.79 9.85 -8.31
N SER A 526 25.68 10.32 -9.57
CA SER A 526 25.19 11.65 -9.89
C SER A 526 24.81 11.75 -11.36
N PHE A 527 23.99 12.74 -11.73
CA PHE A 527 23.96 13.24 -13.10
C PHE A 527 25.21 14.09 -13.41
N ALA A 528 25.56 14.23 -14.69
CA ALA A 528 26.61 15.12 -15.15
C ALA A 528 26.14 16.58 -15.13
N GLY A 529 27.06 17.53 -14.94
CA GLY A 529 26.70 18.95 -14.83
C GLY A 529 26.13 19.31 -13.46
N SER A 530 25.10 20.15 -13.41
CA SER A 530 24.52 20.64 -12.16
C SER A 530 23.01 20.85 -12.27
N GLY A 531 22.25 20.42 -11.26
CA GLY A 531 20.84 20.80 -11.05
C GLY A 531 19.86 19.64 -11.20
N ARG A 532 20.16 18.65 -12.05
CA ARG A 532 19.31 17.46 -12.20
C ARG A 532 19.50 16.50 -11.02
N ILE A 533 18.40 16.03 -10.44
CA ILE A 533 18.40 15.06 -9.32
C ILE A 533 17.46 13.86 -9.52
N GLY A 534 16.57 13.91 -10.50
CA GLY A 534 15.71 12.82 -10.95
C GLY A 534 15.34 13.02 -12.43
N GLU A 535 15.13 11.92 -13.16
CA GLU A 535 14.58 11.92 -14.53
C GLU A 535 13.68 10.70 -14.75
N SER A 536 12.74 10.81 -15.68
CA SER A 536 11.74 9.78 -15.93
C SER A 536 11.43 9.61 -17.43
N PHE A 537 11.30 8.35 -17.85
CA PHE A 537 11.00 7.95 -19.22
C PHE A 537 9.59 7.40 -19.29
N ILE A 538 8.64 8.28 -19.58
CA ILE A 538 7.25 7.90 -19.82
C ILE A 538 7.11 7.16 -21.16
N TYR A 539 6.07 6.32 -21.30
CA TYR A 539 5.77 5.71 -22.59
C TYR A 539 5.34 6.78 -23.60
N THR A 540 6.06 6.87 -24.72
CA THR A 540 5.70 7.69 -25.89
C THR A 540 5.92 6.89 -27.17
N ASP A 541 5.09 7.14 -28.19
CA ASP A 541 5.15 6.38 -29.44
C ASP A 541 6.50 6.55 -30.14
N GLY A 542 7.22 5.43 -30.27
CA GLY A 542 8.53 5.37 -30.91
C GLY A 542 9.72 5.60 -29.97
N SER A 543 9.51 5.93 -28.69
CA SER A 543 10.59 5.92 -27.71
C SER A 543 11.16 4.51 -27.54
N GLY A 544 12.48 4.44 -27.36
CA GLY A 544 13.18 3.20 -27.02
C GLY A 544 13.26 2.92 -25.52
N LEU A 545 12.84 3.87 -24.69
CA LEU A 545 12.77 3.79 -23.23
C LEU A 545 11.31 4.01 -22.78
N ARG A 546 10.89 3.30 -21.74
CA ARG A 546 9.52 3.34 -21.21
C ARG A 546 9.55 2.94 -19.74
N SER A 547 8.61 3.44 -18.94
CA SER A 547 8.40 3.00 -17.56
C SER A 547 9.68 2.95 -16.74
N ALA A 548 10.54 3.96 -16.87
CA ALA A 548 11.82 4.01 -16.16
C ALA A 548 12.00 5.34 -15.42
N VAL A 549 12.70 5.28 -14.30
CA VAL A 549 13.02 6.39 -13.40
C VAL A 549 14.51 6.31 -13.07
N ILE A 550 15.23 7.41 -13.19
CA ILE A 550 16.62 7.56 -12.75
C ILE A 550 16.63 8.57 -11.60
N VAL A 551 17.31 8.26 -10.49
CA VAL A 551 17.43 9.17 -9.33
C VAL A 551 18.88 9.32 -8.89
N ASP A 552 19.29 10.56 -8.65
CA ASP A 552 20.61 10.92 -8.11
C ASP A 552 20.69 10.62 -6.60
N HIS A 553 21.87 10.19 -6.11
CA HIS A 553 22.15 10.10 -4.67
C HIS A 553 21.76 11.38 -3.91
N ALA A 554 21.87 12.55 -4.54
CA ALA A 554 21.57 13.85 -3.96
C ALA A 554 20.07 13.99 -3.65
N GLY A 555 19.21 13.53 -4.57
CA GLY A 555 17.75 13.51 -4.40
C GLY A 555 17.27 12.52 -3.33
N LEU A 556 18.08 11.51 -2.99
CA LEU A 556 17.78 10.56 -1.91
C LEU A 556 18.43 10.94 -0.57
N ARG A 557 19.44 11.83 -0.57
CA ARG A 557 20.14 12.25 0.66
C ARG A 557 19.28 13.15 1.56
N SER A 558 18.38 13.91 0.96
CA SER A 558 17.29 14.66 1.63
C SER A 558 16.16 13.74 2.13
N GLY A 559 16.12 12.49 1.67
CA GLY A 559 15.11 11.48 1.99
C GLY A 559 13.68 11.98 1.78
N SER A 560 12.80 11.68 2.75
CA SER A 560 11.40 12.14 2.80
C SER A 560 11.15 13.65 2.62
N GLN A 561 12.18 14.52 2.67
CA GLN A 561 12.03 15.95 2.33
C GLN A 561 12.13 16.22 0.83
N SER A 562 12.82 15.38 0.06
CA SER A 562 13.01 15.60 -1.37
C SER A 562 11.83 15.15 -2.21
N PHE A 563 11.17 14.05 -1.83
CA PHE A 563 10.14 13.37 -2.62
C PHE A 563 10.52 13.03 -4.08
N VAL A 564 11.79 13.15 -4.49
CA VAL A 564 12.24 13.01 -5.89
C VAL A 564 11.83 11.65 -6.48
N LEU A 565 12.07 10.55 -5.76
CA LEU A 565 11.62 9.23 -6.22
C LEU A 565 10.10 9.17 -6.45
N ALA A 566 9.30 9.81 -5.59
CA ALA A 566 7.85 9.85 -5.74
C ALA A 566 7.41 10.77 -6.88
N HIS A 567 8.12 11.87 -7.13
CA HIS A 567 7.91 12.80 -8.25
C HIS A 567 8.17 12.10 -9.60
N GLU A 568 9.32 11.42 -9.74
CA GLU A 568 9.66 10.68 -10.97
C GLU A 568 8.72 9.48 -11.22
N LEU A 569 8.33 8.76 -10.16
CA LEU A 569 7.27 7.75 -10.25
C LEU A 569 5.93 8.41 -10.65
N GLY A 570 5.69 9.66 -10.25
CA GLY A 570 4.56 10.48 -10.67
C GLY A 570 4.51 10.71 -12.17
N HIS A 571 5.61 11.11 -12.82
CA HIS A 571 5.66 11.25 -14.27
C HIS A 571 5.27 9.96 -15.00
N VAL A 572 5.83 8.82 -14.59
CA VAL A 572 5.52 7.50 -15.16
C VAL A 572 4.06 7.11 -14.91
N LEU A 573 3.61 7.10 -13.65
CA LEU A 573 2.29 6.58 -13.26
C LEU A 573 1.15 7.51 -13.69
N LEU A 574 1.38 8.81 -13.78
CA LEU A 574 0.41 9.77 -14.31
C LEU A 574 0.47 9.87 -15.84
N ALA A 575 1.52 9.36 -16.49
CA ALA A 575 1.88 9.63 -17.89
C ALA A 575 1.99 11.13 -18.20
N LEU A 576 2.73 11.87 -17.37
CA LEU A 576 2.82 13.33 -17.37
C LEU A 576 4.18 13.79 -17.93
N PRO A 577 4.26 14.28 -19.18
CA PRO A 577 5.51 14.80 -19.77
C PRO A 577 5.83 16.21 -19.26
N GLY A 578 7.10 16.46 -18.96
CA GLY A 578 7.58 17.74 -18.42
C GLY A 578 7.05 18.05 -17.02
N HIS A 579 7.51 19.15 -16.42
CA HIS A 579 6.98 19.59 -15.12
C HIS A 579 5.81 20.57 -15.36
N PRO A 580 4.64 20.41 -14.72
CA PRO A 580 3.49 21.33 -14.83
C PRO A 580 3.79 22.81 -14.53
N ASP A 581 4.77 23.07 -13.68
CA ASP A 581 5.26 24.37 -13.21
C ASP A 581 6.08 25.14 -14.26
N ASP A 582 6.67 24.47 -15.27
CA ASP A 582 7.29 25.10 -16.45
C ASP A 582 6.34 26.11 -17.16
N PHE A 583 5.04 26.03 -16.88
CA PHE A 583 3.97 26.85 -17.45
C PHE A 583 2.97 27.40 -16.39
N GLY A 584 3.29 27.29 -15.10
CA GLY A 584 2.33 27.39 -13.98
C GLY A 584 2.53 28.54 -12.99
N VAL A 585 1.92 28.39 -11.82
CA VAL A 585 2.20 29.14 -10.58
C VAL A 585 2.49 28.11 -9.51
N ASP A 586 3.64 28.23 -8.85
CA ASP A 586 4.19 27.24 -7.94
C ASP A 586 3.19 26.89 -6.80
N ASP A 587 2.84 25.61 -6.68
CA ASP A 587 2.17 25.02 -5.52
C ASP A 587 3.18 24.15 -4.75
N PRO A 588 3.83 24.68 -3.69
CA PRO A 588 4.86 23.95 -2.95
C PRO A 588 4.36 22.70 -2.21
N THR A 589 3.04 22.45 -2.23
CA THR A 589 2.43 21.23 -1.68
C THR A 589 2.00 20.23 -2.75
N HIS A 590 1.96 20.59 -4.04
CA HIS A 590 1.66 19.62 -5.10
C HIS A 590 2.88 18.72 -5.36
N LEU A 591 2.70 17.40 -5.55
CA LEU A 591 3.82 16.50 -5.81
C LEU A 591 4.50 16.80 -7.14
N MET A 592 3.71 17.08 -8.18
CA MET A 592 4.25 17.22 -9.54
C MET A 592 4.87 18.59 -9.82
N ASP A 593 4.82 19.51 -8.86
CA ASP A 593 5.51 20.80 -8.93
C ASP A 593 7.00 20.61 -8.61
N SER A 594 7.89 20.96 -9.55
CA SER A 594 9.34 20.72 -9.43
C SER A 594 10.11 21.87 -8.77
N ASP A 595 9.72 23.12 -9.05
CA ASP A 595 10.35 24.34 -8.54
C ASP A 595 9.99 24.64 -7.07
N ALA A 596 8.92 24.02 -6.56
CA ALA A 596 8.54 23.93 -5.16
C ALA A 596 9.71 23.66 -4.19
N ALA A 597 10.23 24.74 -3.59
CA ALA A 597 11.27 24.71 -2.57
C ALA A 597 10.87 23.87 -1.32
N ASP A 598 11.90 23.44 -0.55
CA ASP A 598 11.82 22.50 0.59
C ASP A 598 10.43 22.40 1.26
N PRO A 599 9.71 21.26 1.10
CA PRO A 599 8.36 21.09 1.62
C PRO A 599 8.30 21.11 3.15
N SER A 600 9.44 21.07 3.85
CA SER A 600 9.48 21.30 5.31
C SER A 600 8.88 22.65 5.72
N SER A 601 8.91 23.66 4.83
CA SER A 601 8.39 25.01 5.09
C SER A 601 6.91 25.20 4.72
N PHE A 602 6.39 24.42 3.75
CA PHE A 602 5.05 24.63 3.18
C PHE A 602 4.05 23.52 3.51
N GLY A 603 4.54 22.33 3.87
CA GLY A 603 3.75 21.16 4.20
C GLY A 603 4.05 19.96 3.31
N PRO A 604 3.59 18.76 3.71
CA PRO A 604 3.85 17.53 2.98
C PRO A 604 3.20 17.52 1.59
N ARG A 605 3.91 16.92 0.62
CA ARG A 605 3.49 16.84 -0.79
C ARG A 605 2.14 16.09 -0.97
N ARG A 606 1.46 16.35 -2.08
CA ARG A 606 0.08 15.93 -2.37
C ARG A 606 -0.16 15.51 -3.81
N LEU A 607 -1.07 14.56 -3.99
CA LEU A 607 -1.68 14.26 -5.28
C LEU A 607 -3.12 14.78 -5.30
N THR A 608 -3.46 15.58 -6.30
CA THR A 608 -4.83 16.11 -6.44
C THR A 608 -5.81 14.98 -6.79
N ARG A 609 -7.12 15.25 -6.66
CA ARG A 609 -8.14 14.30 -7.14
C ARG A 609 -7.98 14.02 -8.64
N ALA A 610 -7.61 15.04 -9.41
CA ALA A 610 -7.38 14.93 -10.84
C ALA A 610 -6.17 14.03 -11.15
N ASP A 611 -5.10 14.12 -10.37
CA ASP A 611 -3.91 13.27 -10.51
C ASP A 611 -4.26 11.82 -10.21
N CYS A 612 -4.90 11.51 -9.08
CA CYS A 612 -5.29 10.14 -8.77
C CYS A 612 -6.23 9.55 -9.83
N GLN A 613 -7.18 10.32 -10.35
CA GLN A 613 -8.00 9.88 -11.47
C GLN A 613 -7.21 9.76 -12.79
N ARG A 614 -6.15 10.56 -13.00
CA ARG A 614 -5.26 10.45 -14.17
C ARG A 614 -4.42 9.17 -14.08
N LEU A 615 -3.84 8.88 -12.92
CA LEU A 615 -3.13 7.63 -12.60
C LEU A 615 -3.96 6.42 -13.01
N TRP A 616 -5.20 6.34 -12.51
CA TRP A 616 -6.08 5.22 -12.79
C TRP A 616 -6.54 5.12 -14.25
N ARG A 617 -6.64 6.23 -14.97
CA ARG A 617 -6.93 6.23 -16.42
C ARG A 617 -5.72 5.84 -17.28
N GLN A 618 -4.51 6.30 -16.92
CA GLN A 618 -3.31 6.19 -17.75
C GLN A 618 -2.45 4.96 -17.44
N SER A 619 -2.42 4.52 -16.17
CA SER A 619 -1.59 3.41 -15.69
C SER A 619 -2.40 2.25 -15.10
N GLY A 620 -3.70 2.44 -14.85
CA GLY A 620 -4.61 1.36 -14.43
C GLY A 620 -4.80 0.27 -15.49
N GLY A 621 -5.79 -0.61 -15.28
CA GLY A 621 -5.92 -1.93 -15.94
C GLY A 621 -5.97 -2.03 -17.48
N LYS A 622 -5.83 -0.93 -18.24
CA LYS A 622 -5.56 -0.95 -19.69
C LYS A 622 -4.09 -0.77 -20.06
N ALA A 623 -3.31 -0.10 -19.22
CA ALA A 623 -1.88 0.12 -19.41
C ALA A 623 -1.01 -0.82 -18.55
N GLY A 624 -1.59 -1.43 -17.51
CA GLY A 624 -1.01 -2.56 -16.79
C GLY A 624 0.00 -2.22 -15.70
N LEU A 625 0.59 -1.02 -15.71
CA LEU A 625 1.53 -0.54 -14.70
C LEU A 625 0.97 -0.54 -13.26
N VAL A 626 -0.35 -0.39 -13.12
CA VAL A 626 -1.08 -0.50 -11.85
C VAL A 626 -2.16 -1.57 -12.00
N THR A 627 -1.94 -2.68 -11.28
CA THR A 627 -2.87 -3.82 -11.28
C THR A 627 -4.06 -3.52 -10.38
N ALA A 628 -5.26 -3.49 -10.98
CA ALA A 628 -6.50 -3.04 -10.35
C ALA A 628 -7.26 -4.10 -9.53
N ARG A 629 -6.78 -5.35 -9.51
CA ARG A 629 -7.45 -6.48 -8.85
C ARG A 629 -6.47 -7.36 -8.10
N ARG A 630 -6.66 -7.41 -6.79
CA ARG A 630 -6.18 -8.47 -5.89
C ARG A 630 -7.41 -9.16 -5.26
N THR A 631 -8.34 -9.58 -6.12
CA THR A 631 -9.59 -10.26 -5.70
C THR A 631 -9.28 -11.69 -5.27
N GLY A 632 -9.61 -12.05 -4.03
CA GLY A 632 -9.31 -13.36 -3.43
C GLY A 632 -10.18 -14.53 -3.93
N VAL A 633 -11.02 -14.32 -4.95
CA VAL A 633 -12.03 -15.27 -5.45
C VAL A 633 -11.98 -15.30 -7.00
N PRO A 634 -12.11 -16.47 -7.66
CA PRO A 634 -11.93 -16.57 -9.11
C PRO A 634 -13.15 -16.09 -9.92
N ALA A 635 -12.88 -15.14 -10.83
CA ALA A 635 -13.54 -14.85 -12.11
C ALA A 635 -15.09 -14.89 -12.21
N LEU A 636 -15.68 -13.72 -12.43
CA LEU A 636 -16.87 -13.53 -13.25
C LEU A 636 -16.53 -12.76 -14.54
N ASP A 637 -15.78 -13.41 -15.43
CA ASP A 637 -15.62 -12.96 -16.83
C ASP A 637 -16.87 -13.37 -17.63
N ALA A 638 -17.92 -12.55 -17.54
CA ALA A 638 -19.19 -12.81 -18.21
C ALA A 638 -19.93 -11.54 -18.66
N ALA A 639 -19.21 -10.50 -19.11
CA ALA A 639 -19.84 -9.21 -19.44
C ALA A 639 -19.25 -8.36 -20.58
N PHE A 640 -18.27 -8.83 -21.40
CA PHE A 640 -17.67 -7.96 -22.44
C PHE A 640 -17.31 -8.55 -23.81
N GLU A 641 -17.81 -9.74 -24.20
CA GLU A 641 -17.67 -10.25 -25.58
C GLU A 641 -18.79 -9.80 -26.56
N GLY A 642 -19.74 -8.96 -26.12
CA GLY A 642 -20.95 -8.64 -26.88
C GLY A 642 -20.84 -7.62 -28.02
N ALA A 643 -19.67 -7.02 -28.29
CA ALA A 643 -19.55 -5.79 -29.08
C ALA A 643 -18.56 -5.84 -30.27
N SER A 644 -18.26 -7.02 -30.84
CA SER A 644 -17.31 -7.16 -31.97
C SER A 644 -17.80 -7.99 -33.16
N GLN A 645 -19.12 -8.17 -33.33
CA GLN A 645 -19.69 -8.86 -34.52
C GLN A 645 -20.89 -8.12 -35.11
N ALA A 646 -20.64 -7.00 -35.80
CA ALA A 646 -21.67 -6.29 -36.58
C ALA A 646 -21.10 -5.45 -37.76
N SER A 647 -20.25 -6.04 -38.61
CA SER A 647 -19.85 -5.42 -39.89
C SER A 647 -19.49 -6.47 -40.97
N GLY A 648 -20.50 -7.18 -41.45
CA GLY A 648 -20.41 -7.93 -42.71
C GLY A 648 -20.46 -6.98 -43.93
N PRO A 649 -19.90 -7.38 -45.08
CA PRO A 649 -19.67 -6.47 -46.20
C PRO A 649 -20.91 -6.22 -47.07
N ARG A 650 -21.09 -4.95 -47.48
CA ARG A 650 -21.74 -4.52 -48.73
C ARG A 650 -21.05 -3.28 -49.26
#